data_AF-A0A8T7MHM8-F1
#
_entry.id   AF-A0A8T7MHM8-F1
#
_cell.length_a   1.000
_cell.length_b   1.000
_cell.length_c   1.000
_cell.angle_alpha   90.00
_cell.angle_beta   90.00
_cell.angle_gamma   90.00
#
_symmetry.space_group_name_H-M   'P 1'
#
loop_
_entity.id
_entity.type
_entity.pdbx_description
1 polymer ?
#
loop_
_entity_poly.entity_id
_entity_poly.type
_entity_poly.pdbx_seq_one_letter_code
_entity_poly.pdbx_strand_id
1 'polypeptide(L)'
;MDFKVSNINKYITMYLKQQHILNQTSNQTAFPPVQLPVTKSRWVYGFIKRELGPLGRSLKSTWFWGDLIVIALVLMLAYQCSFTKVFDLDSTRDQPYLVDFYATQRYEGFVYRWTHPSSNIVLLGVGQVPKAKIRLELSKRPAGTETANIRLAVNSNPLATFSVTESQKSYEFEYNAAQRPLFSLQETELNTWMNMETLFVKGDVRPLGIVVSKIEVEGEGFFQNGRFTIPDWNLLLQILTMLAVLFVLALRVGWSLHLAGAGIAGLGIIITLGLILDRPTTGLAIPLLLEAVLLSYPLTLLALYFTGKWLKAKTLNFDNKAGRWLAVIFVLAFVIRVVGLNHPSFQTLDHGFRIHEVAAIKQDPSLIFSRYYNITSFQGVGEEGRAVELGQWNLKVTMPYTPLFYIIDLPVAWLTSQKESLFLHWTNNFATWFDVSALFFLYIVARQTLGRYGQIAGLVGSLLFCFFPLSYLMASDGGYNNMLSTWLMLAWFVALTGWFISSSSPPNNAEANEVKVVIPSWWSVIRVGGLLALALLAHTGSFVMLVPMGIIYLILLRGWRGREYRYLLKRFGVMFGLGVGISFILYYSFYAASLLTNTLPTLFNEISQGKNIGEHTLTVRGFWSTLTAHFHLLPFLLTLLVVGRLLLLEVFHQKWSWVSGSYNTQVHAEINRPSLLFYLSWLMTFLVFSLVASRINLLQKHMLFALPFFALGVGLALALLLDYLRYRVEGRGTLPRWPKAVLWLGGLTLAIVVSWFLVAGSYTWYIRAIHYILPIGTG
;
A
#
# COMPACT_ATOMS: atom_id res chain seq x y z
N MET A 1 15.42 -6.21 69.34
CA MET A 1 14.95 -5.36 68.23
C MET A 1 13.51 -5.76 67.93
N ASP A 2 12.55 -5.12 68.60
CA ASP A 2 11.12 -5.42 68.45
C ASP A 2 10.55 -4.69 67.23
N PHE A 3 10.51 -5.37 66.09
CA PHE A 3 9.82 -4.89 64.91
C PHE A 3 8.31 -5.17 65.04
N LYS A 4 7.56 -4.17 65.51
CA LYS A 4 6.10 -4.26 65.64
C LYS A 4 5.44 -4.50 64.28
N VAL A 5 4.78 -5.66 64.17
CA VAL A 5 3.94 -6.12 63.05
C VAL A 5 2.89 -5.09 62.61
N SER A 6 2.53 -4.13 63.47
CA SER A 6 1.58 -3.06 63.15
C SER A 6 2.02 -2.15 61.98
N ASN A 7 3.32 -2.02 61.72
CA ASN A 7 3.82 -1.18 60.63
C ASN A 7 3.69 -1.86 59.26
N ILE A 8 3.71 -3.20 59.19
CA ILE A 8 3.59 -3.95 57.93
C ILE A 8 2.17 -3.82 57.37
N ASN A 9 1.14 -3.94 58.22
CA ASN A 9 -0.24 -3.75 57.77
C ASN A 9 -0.47 -2.32 57.25
N LYS A 10 0.12 -1.30 57.88
CA LYS A 10 0.00 0.09 57.42
C LYS A 10 0.65 0.29 56.04
N TYR A 11 1.80 -0.32 55.79
CA TYR A 11 2.46 -0.30 54.47
C TYR A 11 1.70 -1.08 53.40
N ILE A 12 1.15 -2.25 53.74
CA ILE A 12 0.32 -3.04 52.81
C ILE A 12 -0.94 -2.26 52.45
N THR A 13 -1.62 -1.65 53.43
CA THR A 13 -2.81 -0.83 53.16
C THR A 13 -2.47 0.41 52.32
N MET A 14 -1.34 1.08 52.57
CA MET A 14 -0.92 2.22 51.75
C MET A 14 -0.60 1.80 50.31
N TYR A 15 0.12 0.68 50.14
CA TYR A 15 0.48 0.15 48.83
C TYR A 15 -0.77 -0.29 48.03
N LEU A 16 -1.71 -0.97 48.68
CA LEU A 16 -2.98 -1.35 48.06
C LEU A 16 -3.86 -0.15 47.70
N LYS A 17 -3.88 0.89 48.55
CA LYS A 17 -4.61 2.14 48.27
C LYS A 17 -3.98 2.90 47.10
N GLN A 18 -2.64 2.91 47.00
CA GLN A 18 -1.92 3.54 45.90
C GLN A 18 -2.08 2.77 44.58
N GLN A 19 -2.07 1.43 44.61
CA GLN A 19 -2.44 0.56 43.49
C GLN A 19 -3.90 0.79 43.05
N HIS A 20 -4.83 0.95 43.99
CA HIS A 20 -6.22 1.22 43.68
C HIS A 20 -6.42 2.59 43.03
N ILE A 21 -5.70 3.63 43.50
CA ILE A 21 -5.73 4.99 42.92
C ILE A 21 -5.07 5.00 41.53
N LEU A 22 -3.96 4.28 41.33
CA LEU A 22 -3.31 4.15 40.03
C LEU A 22 -4.20 3.42 39.02
N ASN A 23 -4.92 2.37 39.44
CA ASN A 23 -5.89 1.67 38.60
C ASN A 23 -7.16 2.49 38.33
N GLN A 24 -7.57 3.39 39.24
CA GLN A 24 -8.69 4.31 38.98
C GLN A 24 -8.29 5.45 38.04
N THR A 25 -7.10 6.02 38.18
CA THR A 25 -6.60 7.10 37.31
C THR A 25 -6.20 6.61 35.91
N SER A 26 -5.70 5.37 35.77
CA SER A 26 -5.47 4.77 34.44
C SER A 26 -6.77 4.46 33.71
N ASN A 27 -7.87 4.21 34.44
CA ASN A 27 -9.19 3.97 33.86
C ASN A 27 -9.97 5.26 33.56
N GLN A 28 -9.67 6.38 34.22
CA GLN A 28 -10.32 7.67 33.95
C GLN A 28 -9.81 8.37 32.67
N THR A 29 -8.63 8.01 32.17
CA THR A 29 -8.17 8.44 30.83
C THR A 29 -8.47 7.43 29.72
N ALA A 30 -9.06 6.28 30.07
CA ALA A 30 -9.52 5.30 29.11
C ALA A 30 -10.90 5.73 28.55
N PHE A 31 -10.99 5.83 27.23
CA PHE A 31 -12.27 5.99 26.55
C PHE A 31 -13.26 4.92 27.06
N PRO A 32 -14.53 5.27 27.34
CA PRO A 32 -15.50 4.30 27.81
C PRO A 32 -15.60 3.15 26.80
N PRO A 33 -15.68 1.88 27.26
CA PRO A 33 -15.89 0.73 26.38
C PRO A 33 -17.15 0.97 25.54
N VAL A 34 -17.13 0.48 24.29
CA VAL A 34 -18.20 0.67 23.30
C VAL A 34 -19.49 0.00 23.78
N GLN A 35 -20.25 0.71 24.62
CA GLN A 35 -21.65 0.42 24.88
C GLN A 35 -22.45 1.04 23.75
N LEU A 36 -23.05 0.20 22.91
CA LEU A 36 -23.93 0.63 21.82
C LEU A 36 -25.28 1.04 22.45
N PRO A 37 -25.72 2.30 22.32
CA PRO A 37 -27.01 2.73 22.85
C PRO A 37 -28.16 2.07 22.06
N VAL A 38 -29.17 1.59 22.78
CA VAL A 38 -30.28 0.75 22.28
C VAL A 38 -31.34 1.54 21.50
N THR A 39 -31.25 2.88 21.43
CA THR A 39 -32.22 3.71 20.69
C THR A 39 -31.58 4.39 19.48
N LYS A 40 -32.09 4.12 18.27
CA LYS A 40 -31.54 4.57 16.96
C LYS A 40 -31.23 6.08 16.88
N SER A 41 -32.00 6.96 17.52
CA SER A 41 -31.77 8.42 17.47
C SER A 41 -30.56 8.88 18.29
N ARG A 42 -30.17 8.16 19.35
CA ARG A 42 -29.01 8.51 20.20
C ARG A 42 -27.67 8.06 19.61
N TRP A 43 -27.67 7.13 18.64
CA TRP A 43 -26.45 6.62 18.02
C TRP A 43 -25.77 7.67 17.12
N VAL A 44 -26.53 8.36 16.27
CA VAL A 44 -26.00 9.41 15.39
C VAL A 44 -25.42 10.57 16.21
N TYR A 45 -26.17 11.07 17.20
CA TYR A 45 -25.68 12.10 18.12
C TYR A 45 -24.43 11.66 18.88
N GLY A 46 -24.41 10.43 19.40
CA GLY A 46 -23.24 9.88 20.11
C GLY A 46 -22.01 9.70 19.21
N PHE A 47 -22.22 9.34 17.94
CA PHE A 47 -21.16 9.26 16.93
C PHE A 47 -20.62 10.66 16.61
N ILE A 48 -21.48 11.61 16.26
CA ILE A 48 -21.10 13.00 15.95
C ILE A 48 -20.34 13.62 17.13
N LYS A 49 -20.88 13.52 18.35
CA LYS A 49 -20.22 14.06 19.55
C LYS A 49 -18.84 13.43 19.79
N ARG A 50 -18.68 12.14 19.48
CA ARG A 50 -17.40 11.42 19.62
C ARG A 50 -16.39 11.88 18.57
N GLU A 51 -16.82 12.08 17.33
CA GLU A 51 -15.94 12.50 16.24
C GLU A 51 -15.61 14.01 16.30
N LEU A 52 -16.53 14.85 16.82
CA LEU A 52 -16.27 16.27 17.09
C LEU A 52 -15.41 16.49 18.35
N GLY A 53 -15.31 15.51 19.25
CA GLY A 53 -14.52 15.62 20.48
C GLY A 53 -13.03 15.91 20.23
N PRO A 54 -12.32 15.13 19.39
CA PRO A 54 -10.96 15.43 18.97
C PRO A 54 -10.82 16.81 18.33
N LEU A 55 -11.71 17.17 17.40
CA LEU A 55 -11.69 18.49 16.76
C LEU A 55 -11.82 19.63 17.80
N GLY A 56 -12.78 19.54 18.70
CA GLY A 56 -12.97 20.53 19.76
C GLY A 56 -11.79 20.61 20.73
N ARG A 57 -11.09 19.50 21.00
CA ARG A 57 -9.84 19.49 21.78
C ARG A 57 -8.69 20.15 21.02
N SER A 58 -8.56 19.91 19.71
CA SER A 58 -7.55 20.54 18.87
C SER A 58 -7.75 22.05 18.82
N LEU A 59 -8.97 22.52 18.53
CA LEU A 59 -9.27 23.96 18.42
C LEU A 59 -9.05 24.73 19.72
N LYS A 60 -9.16 24.07 20.88
CA LYS A 60 -8.88 24.66 22.21
C LYS A 60 -7.42 24.52 22.66
N SER A 61 -6.61 23.74 21.94
CA SER A 61 -5.23 23.46 22.31
C SER A 61 -4.31 24.59 21.85
N THR A 62 -3.55 25.18 22.77
CA THR A 62 -2.51 26.15 22.43
C THR A 62 -1.39 25.53 21.60
N TRP A 63 -1.05 24.26 21.85
CA TRP A 63 -0.06 23.51 21.08
C TRP A 63 -0.46 23.39 19.60
N PHE A 64 -1.74 23.15 19.33
CA PHE A 64 -2.23 23.00 17.96
C PHE A 64 -2.01 24.28 17.14
N TRP A 65 -2.44 25.42 17.66
CA TRP A 65 -2.26 26.70 16.99
C TRP A 65 -0.80 27.14 16.97
N GLY A 66 -0.07 26.93 18.07
CA GLY A 66 1.35 27.23 18.18
C GLY A 66 2.17 26.50 17.13
N ASP A 67 1.98 25.17 17.00
CA ASP A 67 2.68 24.35 16.00
C ASP A 67 2.34 24.80 14.58
N LEU A 68 1.07 25.05 14.27
CA LEU A 68 0.67 25.51 12.94
C LEU A 68 1.25 26.89 12.58
N ILE A 69 1.27 27.83 13.52
CA ILE A 69 1.87 29.16 13.32
C ILE A 69 3.39 29.03 13.11
N VAL A 70 4.07 28.27 13.96
CA VAL A 70 5.52 28.04 13.83
C VAL A 70 5.83 27.37 12.49
N ILE A 71 5.08 26.34 12.10
CA ILE A 71 5.25 25.67 10.81
C ILE A 71 4.99 26.65 9.66
N ALA A 72 3.94 27.48 9.72
CA ALA A 72 3.68 28.49 8.70
C ALA A 72 4.87 29.46 8.53
N LEU A 73 5.44 29.94 9.64
CA LEU A 73 6.63 30.81 9.62
C LEU A 73 7.86 30.09 9.06
N VAL A 74 8.10 28.85 9.47
CA VAL A 74 9.22 28.03 8.98
C VAL A 74 9.08 27.73 7.48
N LEU A 75 7.85 27.46 7.00
CA LEU A 75 7.56 27.32 5.58
C LEU A 75 7.83 28.64 4.83
N MET A 76 7.38 29.78 5.34
CA MET A 76 7.69 31.09 4.75
C MET A 76 9.20 31.34 4.66
N LEU A 77 9.97 30.93 5.68
CA LEU A 77 11.43 31.01 5.67
C LEU A 77 12.07 30.07 4.64
N ALA A 78 11.55 28.85 4.46
CA ALA A 78 12.04 27.93 3.43
C ALA A 78 11.90 28.47 2.00
N TYR A 79 10.88 29.29 1.73
CA TYR A 79 10.74 29.96 0.44
C TYR A 79 11.83 31.02 0.17
N GLN A 80 12.49 31.49 1.22
CA GLN A 80 13.58 32.47 1.11
C GLN A 80 14.92 31.84 0.70
N CYS A 81 15.03 30.51 0.72
CA CYS A 81 16.13 29.80 0.09
C CYS A 81 16.01 29.88 -1.44
N SER A 82 17.15 29.88 -2.13
CA SER A 82 17.17 29.71 -3.58
C SER A 82 16.80 28.28 -3.98
N PHE A 83 16.39 28.11 -5.22
CA PHE A 83 16.25 26.78 -5.81
C PHE A 83 16.89 26.73 -7.20
N THR A 84 17.30 25.54 -7.61
CA THR A 84 17.76 25.25 -8.96
C THR A 84 17.04 24.00 -9.44
N LYS A 85 16.43 24.07 -10.61
CA LYS A 85 15.81 22.93 -11.29
C LYS A 85 16.47 22.76 -12.65
N VAL A 86 17.27 21.71 -12.78
CA VAL A 86 17.74 21.19 -14.06
C VAL A 86 16.75 20.10 -14.48
N PHE A 87 16.21 20.23 -15.69
CA PHE A 87 15.25 19.26 -16.21
C PHE A 87 15.98 18.12 -16.91
N ASP A 88 15.67 16.89 -16.50
CA ASP A 88 16.04 15.70 -17.23
C ASP A 88 14.97 15.43 -18.31
N LEU A 89 15.30 15.78 -19.55
CA LEU A 89 14.38 15.63 -20.69
C LEU A 89 14.11 14.16 -21.02
N ASP A 90 14.92 13.22 -20.55
CA ASP A 90 14.69 11.77 -20.71
C ASP A 90 13.75 11.20 -19.64
N SER A 91 13.60 11.90 -18.51
CA SER A 91 12.86 11.41 -17.36
C SER A 91 11.36 11.71 -17.42
N THR A 92 10.56 10.73 -17.02
CA THR A 92 9.12 10.95 -16.71
C THR A 92 8.92 11.80 -15.46
N ARG A 93 9.94 11.93 -14.61
CA ARG A 93 9.91 12.81 -13.43
C ARG A 93 9.55 14.24 -13.78
N ASP A 94 10.14 14.73 -14.86
CA ASP A 94 10.12 16.15 -15.22
C ASP A 94 9.09 16.50 -16.29
N GLN A 95 8.49 15.48 -16.93
CA GLN A 95 7.42 15.63 -17.90
C GLN A 95 6.24 16.49 -17.42
N PRO A 96 5.78 16.42 -16.14
CA PRO A 96 4.65 17.24 -15.67
C PRO A 96 4.87 18.75 -15.77
N TYR A 97 6.13 19.19 -15.82
CA TYR A 97 6.49 20.59 -15.92
C TYR A 97 6.62 21.08 -17.37
N LEU A 98 6.66 20.15 -18.33
CA LEU A 98 6.89 20.41 -19.75
C LEU A 98 5.57 20.30 -20.53
N VAL A 99 4.81 21.40 -20.54
CA VAL A 99 3.50 21.46 -21.21
C VAL A 99 3.68 21.76 -22.70
N ASP A 100 3.02 20.96 -23.54
CA ASP A 100 3.12 21.02 -25.00
C ASP A 100 4.55 20.80 -25.52
N PHE A 101 5.25 19.82 -24.95
CA PHE A 101 6.48 19.24 -25.50
C PHE A 101 6.20 17.86 -26.07
N TYR A 102 6.81 17.53 -27.20
CA TYR A 102 6.76 16.18 -27.74
C TYR A 102 7.56 15.19 -26.89
N ALA A 103 7.34 13.90 -27.14
CA ALA A 103 8.11 12.81 -26.53
C ALA A 103 9.62 12.97 -26.81
N THR A 104 10.43 12.46 -25.89
CA THR A 104 11.89 12.47 -25.97
C THR A 104 12.39 11.75 -27.22
N GLN A 105 13.41 12.32 -27.84
CA GLN A 105 14.15 11.73 -28.95
C GLN A 105 15.62 11.61 -28.57
N ARG A 106 16.27 10.58 -29.13
CA ARG A 106 17.69 10.32 -28.93
C ARG A 106 18.38 10.18 -30.28
N TYR A 107 19.48 10.90 -30.48
CA TYR A 107 20.30 10.82 -31.69
C TYR A 107 21.77 10.92 -31.31
N GLU A 108 22.59 9.92 -31.67
CA GLU A 108 24.04 9.91 -31.38
C GLU A 108 24.39 10.18 -29.90
N GLY A 109 23.57 9.69 -28.96
CA GLY A 109 23.76 9.90 -27.52
C GLY A 109 23.21 11.23 -26.98
N PHE A 110 22.71 12.10 -27.85
CA PHE A 110 22.06 13.35 -27.49
C PHE A 110 20.57 13.13 -27.18
N VAL A 111 20.12 13.60 -26.02
CA VAL A 111 18.71 13.57 -25.60
C VAL A 111 18.10 14.94 -25.84
N TYR A 112 16.97 14.98 -26.55
CA TYR A 112 16.27 16.24 -26.81
C TYR A 112 14.76 16.04 -26.94
N ARG A 113 14.02 17.14 -26.89
CA ARG A 113 12.59 17.18 -27.18
C ARG A 113 12.32 18.27 -28.22
N TRP A 114 11.36 18.00 -29.10
CA TRP A 114 10.75 19.06 -29.89
C TRP A 114 9.69 19.76 -29.06
N THR A 115 9.66 21.08 -29.12
CA THR A 115 8.54 21.88 -28.60
C THR A 115 7.39 21.86 -29.61
N HIS A 116 6.18 22.13 -29.14
CA HIS A 116 5.13 22.67 -30.00
C HIS A 116 5.43 24.16 -30.33
N PRO A 117 4.65 24.80 -31.24
CA PRO A 117 4.82 26.24 -31.54
C PRO A 117 4.50 27.14 -30.35
N SER A 118 3.61 26.68 -29.46
CA SER A 118 3.38 27.25 -28.14
C SER A 118 3.66 26.16 -27.11
N SER A 119 4.64 26.41 -26.25
CA SER A 119 5.05 25.48 -25.20
C SER A 119 5.29 26.23 -23.91
N ASN A 120 5.13 25.55 -22.77
CA ASN A 120 5.23 26.18 -21.47
C ASN A 120 6.02 25.30 -20.49
N ILE A 121 6.91 25.94 -19.72
CA ILE A 121 7.59 25.33 -18.59
C ILE A 121 6.92 25.84 -17.32
N VAL A 122 6.23 24.95 -16.63
CA VAL A 122 5.43 25.26 -15.43
C VAL A 122 6.15 24.72 -14.20
N LEU A 123 6.46 25.57 -13.23
CA LEU A 123 7.05 25.15 -11.95
C LEU A 123 6.04 25.37 -10.82
N LEU A 124 5.31 24.31 -10.48
CA LEU A 124 4.30 24.35 -9.42
C LEU A 124 4.94 24.49 -8.03
N GLY A 125 4.30 25.28 -7.16
CA GLY A 125 4.71 25.46 -5.77
C GLY A 125 5.98 26.29 -5.54
N VAL A 126 6.61 26.86 -6.57
CA VAL A 126 7.83 27.68 -6.38
C VAL A 126 7.58 29.05 -5.76
N GLY A 127 6.33 29.53 -5.82
CA GLY A 127 5.91 30.83 -5.32
C GLY A 127 6.28 31.98 -6.27
N GLN A 128 6.07 33.20 -5.81
CA GLN A 128 6.44 34.41 -6.53
C GLN A 128 7.91 34.73 -6.28
N VAL A 129 8.77 34.20 -7.13
CA VAL A 129 10.20 34.52 -7.09
C VAL A 129 10.45 35.95 -7.56
N PRO A 130 11.20 36.75 -6.80
CA PRO A 130 11.53 38.13 -7.18
C PRO A 130 12.49 38.19 -8.38
N LYS A 131 13.38 37.20 -8.51
CA LYS A 131 14.29 37.04 -9.64
C LYS A 131 14.43 35.56 -9.99
N ALA A 132 14.50 35.27 -11.29
CA ALA A 132 14.77 33.94 -11.80
C ALA A 132 15.66 34.01 -13.03
N LYS A 133 16.52 33.01 -13.19
CA LYS A 133 17.41 32.86 -14.32
C LYS A 133 17.01 31.59 -15.08
N ILE A 134 16.76 31.75 -16.38
CA ILE A 134 16.27 30.68 -17.25
C ILE A 134 17.35 30.43 -18.29
N ARG A 135 17.91 29.22 -18.29
CA ARG A 135 18.87 28.75 -19.30
C ARG A 135 18.22 27.70 -20.18
N LEU A 136 18.26 27.91 -21.48
CA LEU A 136 17.73 27.02 -22.51
C LEU A 136 18.84 26.66 -23.47
N GLU A 137 19.08 25.38 -23.70
CA GLU A 137 19.93 24.93 -24.79
C GLU A 137 19.05 24.54 -25.99
N LEU A 138 19.17 25.32 -27.06
CA LEU A 138 18.31 25.24 -28.23
C LEU A 138 19.14 24.93 -29.47
N SER A 139 18.55 24.20 -30.41
CA SER A 139 19.18 23.93 -31.71
C SER A 139 18.40 24.55 -32.85
N LYS A 140 19.11 25.17 -33.80
CA LYS A 140 18.53 25.70 -35.04
C LYS A 140 17.72 24.63 -35.77
N ARG A 141 16.73 25.08 -36.55
CA ARG A 141 15.92 24.21 -37.41
C ARG A 141 16.75 23.59 -38.54
N PRO A 142 16.29 22.49 -39.16
CA PRO A 142 16.97 21.86 -40.29
C PRO A 142 17.25 22.85 -41.43
N ALA A 143 18.33 22.62 -42.17
CA ALA A 143 18.71 23.48 -43.29
C ALA A 143 17.58 23.60 -44.33
N GLY A 144 17.41 24.80 -44.91
CA GLY A 144 16.34 25.09 -45.87
C GLY A 144 14.98 25.43 -45.24
N THR A 145 14.92 25.59 -43.92
CA THR A 145 13.72 26.06 -43.20
C THR A 145 13.94 27.47 -42.63
N GLU A 146 12.85 28.19 -42.38
CA GLU A 146 12.91 29.51 -41.76
C GLU A 146 13.47 29.44 -40.35
N THR A 147 14.26 30.46 -39.96
CA THR A 147 14.80 30.57 -38.62
C THR A 147 13.67 30.73 -37.61
N ALA A 148 13.72 30.01 -36.49
CA ALA A 148 12.70 30.14 -35.44
C ALA A 148 12.89 31.47 -34.69
N ASN A 149 11.85 32.31 -34.64
CA ASN A 149 11.82 33.49 -33.79
C ASN A 149 11.02 33.17 -32.53
N ILE A 150 11.71 33.09 -31.40
CA ILE A 150 11.10 32.71 -30.13
C ILE A 150 10.75 33.97 -29.37
N ARG A 151 9.47 34.10 -29.01
CA ARG A 151 8.96 35.05 -28.02
C ARG A 151 8.87 34.33 -26.69
N LEU A 152 9.77 34.66 -25.78
CA LEU A 152 9.83 34.13 -24.43
C LEU A 152 9.08 35.08 -23.49
N ALA A 153 8.17 34.54 -22.69
CA ALA A 153 7.45 35.30 -21.67
C ALA A 153 7.43 34.52 -20.34
N VAL A 154 7.51 35.24 -19.23
CA VAL A 154 7.41 34.66 -17.89
C VAL A 154 6.20 35.26 -17.18
N ASN A 155 5.26 34.41 -16.79
CA ASN A 155 4.00 34.80 -16.16
C ASN A 155 3.33 35.95 -16.91
N SER A 156 3.04 35.70 -18.19
CA SER A 156 2.41 36.65 -19.13
C SER A 156 3.22 37.91 -19.47
N ASN A 157 4.39 38.14 -18.85
CA ASN A 157 5.24 39.28 -19.16
C ASN A 157 6.28 38.91 -20.22
N PRO A 158 6.34 39.62 -21.37
CA PRO A 158 7.38 39.40 -22.37
C PRO A 158 8.77 39.59 -21.76
N LEU A 159 9.63 38.58 -21.92
CA LEU A 159 11.00 38.58 -21.40
C LEU A 159 12.02 38.88 -22.50
N ALA A 160 11.91 38.18 -23.63
CA ALA A 160 12.81 38.36 -24.77
C ALA A 160 12.15 37.93 -26.09
N THR A 161 12.64 38.49 -27.20
CA THR A 161 12.40 37.95 -28.55
C THR A 161 13.75 37.77 -29.21
N PHE A 162 14.04 36.56 -29.71
CA PHE A 162 15.34 36.23 -30.29
C PHE A 162 15.21 35.14 -31.34
N SER A 163 16.20 35.04 -32.23
CA SER A 163 16.24 34.05 -33.32
C SER A 163 17.28 32.97 -33.03
N VAL A 164 16.95 31.70 -33.31
CA VAL A 164 17.85 30.56 -33.08
C VAL A 164 18.61 30.19 -34.36
N THR A 165 19.85 30.66 -34.48
CA THR A 165 20.68 30.49 -35.71
C THR A 165 21.74 29.40 -35.60
N GLU A 166 22.09 28.98 -34.38
CA GLU A 166 23.13 27.99 -34.08
C GLU A 166 22.52 26.71 -33.48
N SER A 167 23.17 25.57 -33.68
CA SER A 167 22.82 24.30 -33.03
C SER A 167 23.39 24.24 -31.62
N GLN A 168 22.66 23.65 -30.66
CA GLN A 168 23.12 23.44 -29.28
C GLN A 168 23.69 24.69 -28.58
N LYS A 169 23.12 25.86 -28.89
CA LYS A 169 23.54 27.11 -28.24
C LYS A 169 22.76 27.28 -26.93
N SER A 170 23.47 27.62 -25.86
CA SER A 170 22.86 28.00 -24.60
C SER A 170 22.44 29.47 -24.64
N TYR A 171 21.17 29.72 -24.35
CA TYR A 171 20.55 31.03 -24.23
C TYR A 171 20.17 31.25 -22.76
N GLU A 172 20.46 32.44 -22.24
CA GLU A 172 20.28 32.76 -20.84
C GLU A 172 19.44 34.04 -20.70
N PHE A 173 18.43 33.99 -19.84
CA PHE A 173 17.48 35.08 -19.63
C PHE A 173 17.30 35.33 -18.13
N GLU A 174 17.29 36.61 -17.74
CA GLU A 174 17.05 37.03 -16.36
C GLU A 174 15.66 37.67 -16.24
N TYR A 175 14.79 37.01 -15.49
CA TYR A 175 13.49 37.54 -15.08
C TYR A 175 13.62 38.30 -13.76
N ASN A 176 13.06 39.51 -13.70
CA ASN A 176 12.99 40.32 -12.48
C ASN A 176 11.56 40.83 -12.27
N ALA A 177 10.91 40.36 -11.22
CA ALA A 177 9.52 40.69 -10.88
C ALA A 177 9.35 42.09 -10.26
N ALA A 178 10.29 43.02 -10.48
CA ALA A 178 10.38 44.33 -9.79
C ALA A 178 9.12 45.19 -9.80
N GLN A 179 8.14 44.88 -10.63
CA GLN A 179 6.89 45.62 -10.79
C GLN A 179 5.65 44.91 -10.23
N ARG A 180 5.80 43.73 -9.59
CA ARG A 180 4.64 43.01 -9.04
C ARG A 180 4.26 43.50 -7.65
N PRO A 181 2.96 43.69 -7.38
CA PRO A 181 2.50 43.92 -6.01
C PRO A 181 2.84 42.70 -5.15
N LEU A 182 3.32 42.97 -3.94
CA LEU A 182 3.85 42.00 -2.96
C LEU A 182 2.84 40.92 -2.51
N PHE A 183 1.60 40.96 -3.00
CA PHE A 183 0.50 40.05 -2.64
C PHE A 183 -0.42 39.76 -3.83
N SER A 184 0.12 39.66 -5.05
CA SER A 184 -0.71 39.22 -6.18
C SER A 184 -1.25 37.81 -5.93
N LEU A 185 -2.56 37.59 -6.07
CA LEU A 185 -3.16 36.25 -5.97
C LEU A 185 -3.32 35.58 -7.34
N GLN A 186 -3.08 36.29 -8.43
CA GLN A 186 -3.42 35.84 -9.78
C GLN A 186 -2.32 35.01 -10.46
N GLU A 187 -1.06 35.11 -10.00
CA GLU A 187 0.08 34.40 -10.61
C GLU A 187 1.06 33.97 -9.51
N THR A 188 0.77 32.84 -8.86
CA THR A 188 1.58 32.30 -7.74
C THR A 188 2.69 31.34 -8.17
N GLU A 189 2.75 31.02 -9.46
CA GLU A 189 3.67 30.02 -10.03
C GLU A 189 4.63 30.67 -11.02
N LEU A 190 5.70 29.95 -11.39
CA LEU A 190 6.63 30.38 -12.43
C LEU A 190 6.31 29.64 -13.73
N ASN A 191 5.67 30.34 -14.65
CA ASN A 191 5.23 29.84 -15.96
C ASN A 191 6.04 30.52 -17.06
N THR A 192 6.83 29.75 -17.80
CA THR A 192 7.69 30.26 -18.89
C THR A 192 7.14 29.79 -20.23
N TRP A 193 6.52 30.72 -20.96
CA TRP A 193 5.95 30.49 -22.27
C TRP A 193 6.96 30.76 -23.38
N MET A 194 7.06 29.82 -24.31
CA MET A 194 7.77 29.96 -25.57
C MET A 194 6.76 29.92 -26.71
N ASN A 195 6.69 31.01 -27.47
CA ASN A 195 5.85 31.10 -28.67
C ASN A 195 6.73 31.35 -29.89
N MET A 196 6.50 30.59 -30.96
CA MET A 196 7.25 30.68 -32.21
C MET A 196 6.40 30.27 -33.40
N GLU A 197 6.89 30.51 -34.62
CA GLU A 197 6.22 30.06 -35.84
C GLU A 197 6.19 28.54 -35.93
N THR A 198 5.17 27.95 -36.56
CA THR A 198 5.10 26.50 -36.75
C THR A 198 6.04 26.04 -37.86
N LEU A 199 6.79 24.97 -37.61
CA LEU A 199 7.57 24.23 -38.59
C LEU A 199 6.83 22.95 -38.99
N PHE A 200 6.64 22.76 -40.30
CA PHE A 200 6.23 21.47 -40.87
C PHE A 200 7.38 20.88 -41.66
N VAL A 201 7.87 19.72 -41.24
CA VAL A 201 8.95 19.01 -41.92
C VAL A 201 8.34 17.99 -42.89
N LYS A 202 8.89 17.89 -44.11
CA LYS A 202 8.40 16.93 -45.10
C LYS A 202 8.49 15.49 -44.53
N GLY A 203 7.34 14.81 -44.45
CA GLY A 203 7.23 13.46 -43.90
C GLY A 203 6.94 13.39 -42.40
N ASP A 204 6.89 14.53 -41.70
CA ASP A 204 6.47 14.64 -40.31
C ASP A 204 5.21 15.50 -40.21
N VAL A 205 4.11 14.90 -39.75
CA VAL A 205 2.81 15.58 -39.65
C VAL A 205 2.69 16.48 -38.41
N ARG A 206 3.66 16.42 -37.50
CA ARG A 206 3.62 17.17 -36.25
C ARG A 206 3.86 18.66 -36.51
N PRO A 207 3.09 19.58 -35.90
CA PRO A 207 3.45 21.00 -35.87
C PRO A 207 4.63 21.21 -34.90
N LEU A 208 5.85 21.32 -35.43
CA LEU A 208 7.06 21.43 -34.64
C LEU A 208 7.39 22.90 -34.32
N GLY A 209 7.97 23.16 -33.15
CA GLY A 209 8.55 24.45 -32.78
C GLY A 209 10.06 24.46 -33.00
N ILE A 210 10.81 24.21 -31.91
CA ILE A 210 12.27 24.16 -31.87
C ILE A 210 12.74 22.92 -31.09
N VAL A 211 14.00 22.52 -31.30
CA VAL A 211 14.64 21.47 -30.51
C VAL A 211 15.21 22.07 -29.22
N VAL A 212 14.89 21.45 -28.08
CA VAL A 212 15.41 21.77 -26.75
C VAL A 212 16.15 20.57 -26.20
N SER A 213 17.36 20.77 -25.69
CA SER A 213 18.20 19.71 -25.11
C SER A 213 18.56 19.92 -23.65
N LYS A 214 18.47 21.16 -23.16
CA LYS A 214 18.64 21.47 -21.75
C LYS A 214 17.69 22.59 -21.36
N ILE A 215 17.06 22.42 -20.20
CA ILE A 215 16.30 23.46 -19.53
C ILE A 215 16.82 23.53 -18.10
N GLU A 216 17.13 24.72 -17.64
CA GLU A 216 17.57 24.98 -16.28
C GLU A 216 16.95 26.29 -15.78
N VAL A 217 16.37 26.24 -14.59
CA VAL A 217 15.72 27.39 -13.96
C VAL A 217 16.27 27.55 -12.56
N GLU A 218 16.85 28.71 -12.28
CA GLU A 218 17.38 29.10 -10.97
C GLU A 218 16.52 30.23 -10.41
N GLY A 219 15.95 30.06 -9.22
CA GLY A 219 15.18 31.09 -8.53
C GLY A 219 15.95 31.63 -7.34
N GLU A 220 16.06 32.94 -7.23
CA GLU A 220 16.73 33.60 -6.10
C GLU A 220 15.72 33.93 -4.99
N GLY A 221 16.13 33.70 -3.74
CA GLY A 221 15.37 34.12 -2.56
C GLY A 221 15.98 35.32 -1.83
N PHE A 222 15.36 35.71 -0.71
CA PHE A 222 15.74 36.89 0.07
C PHE A 222 17.22 36.93 0.44
N PHE A 223 17.83 35.79 0.77
CA PHE A 223 19.24 35.74 1.18
C PHE A 223 20.23 36.08 0.06
N GLN A 224 19.79 36.10 -1.20
CA GLN A 224 20.63 36.43 -2.36
C GLN A 224 20.35 37.82 -2.94
N ASN A 225 19.09 38.27 -2.92
CA ASN A 225 18.69 39.52 -3.59
C ASN A 225 17.98 40.54 -2.69
N GLY A 226 17.82 40.26 -1.40
CA GLY A 226 17.16 41.14 -0.43
C GLY A 226 15.66 41.32 -0.63
N ARG A 227 15.01 40.53 -1.51
CA ARG A 227 13.57 40.57 -1.78
C ARG A 227 12.91 39.26 -1.36
N PHE A 228 11.74 39.37 -0.73
CA PHE A 228 11.03 38.19 -0.26
C PHE A 228 10.40 37.40 -1.42
N THR A 229 10.59 36.09 -1.39
CA THR A 229 9.79 35.16 -2.20
C THR A 229 8.48 34.90 -1.46
N ILE A 230 7.34 35.19 -2.10
CA ILE A 230 6.02 34.94 -1.50
C ILE A 230 5.60 33.51 -1.83
N PRO A 231 5.29 32.66 -0.83
CA PRO A 231 4.81 31.31 -1.09
C PRO A 231 3.47 31.32 -1.80
N ASP A 232 3.16 30.24 -2.51
CA ASP A 232 1.79 30.04 -2.99
C ASP A 232 0.85 29.84 -1.78
N TRP A 233 -0.09 30.77 -1.61
CA TRP A 233 -1.04 30.74 -0.50
C TRP A 233 -1.92 29.49 -0.53
N ASN A 234 -2.26 29.00 -1.72
CA ASN A 234 -3.06 27.78 -1.85
C ASN A 234 -2.28 26.59 -1.31
N LEU A 235 -1.01 26.43 -1.74
CA LEU A 235 -0.13 25.38 -1.23
C LEU A 235 0.07 25.48 0.29
N LEU A 236 0.32 26.68 0.82
CA LEU A 236 0.49 26.89 2.25
C LEU A 236 -0.76 26.48 3.04
N LEU A 237 -1.94 26.91 2.59
CA LEU A 237 -3.22 26.52 3.20
C LEU A 237 -3.45 25.01 3.13
N GLN A 238 -3.08 24.36 2.02
CA GLN A 238 -3.18 22.91 1.88
C GLN A 238 -2.27 22.18 2.88
N ILE A 239 -1.01 22.62 3.04
CA ILE A 239 -0.08 22.05 4.02
C ILE A 239 -0.64 22.21 5.44
N LEU A 240 -1.08 23.42 5.81
CA LEU A 240 -1.62 23.68 7.15
C LEU A 240 -2.90 22.88 7.41
N THR A 241 -3.79 22.77 6.41
CA THR A 241 -5.01 21.96 6.50
C THR A 241 -4.68 20.48 6.68
N MET A 242 -3.74 19.95 5.89
CA MET A 242 -3.28 18.58 5.99
C MET A 242 -2.72 18.28 7.39
N LEU A 243 -1.84 19.13 7.91
CA LEU A 243 -1.26 18.99 9.25
C LEU A 243 -2.33 19.10 10.33
N ALA A 244 -3.31 19.99 10.16
CA ALA A 244 -4.42 20.12 11.09
C ALA A 244 -5.27 18.83 11.15
N VAL A 245 -5.58 18.24 9.99
CA VAL A 245 -6.31 16.98 9.90
C VAL A 245 -5.49 15.83 10.52
N LEU A 246 -4.19 15.76 10.25
CA LEU A 246 -3.29 14.77 10.86
C LEU A 246 -3.18 14.92 12.38
N PHE A 247 -3.20 16.13 12.92
CA PHE A 247 -3.24 16.36 14.35
C PHE A 247 -4.54 15.81 14.97
N VAL A 248 -5.69 16.11 14.35
CA VAL A 248 -7.00 15.58 14.78
C VAL A 248 -7.02 14.05 14.72
N LEU A 249 -6.49 13.47 13.64
CA LEU A 249 -6.30 12.03 13.46
C LEU A 249 -5.43 11.44 14.57
N ALA A 250 -4.29 12.04 14.89
CA ALA A 250 -3.41 11.59 15.96
C ALA A 250 -4.12 11.57 17.32
N LEU A 251 -4.89 12.62 17.65
CA LEU A 251 -5.71 12.66 18.86
C LEU A 251 -6.85 11.64 18.84
N ARG A 252 -7.41 11.33 17.67
CA ARG A 252 -8.45 10.31 17.50
C ARG A 252 -7.90 8.90 17.69
N VAL A 253 -6.67 8.69 17.25
CA VAL A 253 -5.80 7.54 17.53
C VAL A 253 -5.28 7.60 18.98
N GLY A 254 -5.66 8.61 19.76
CA GLY A 254 -5.41 8.67 21.19
C GLY A 254 -3.96 8.95 21.57
N TRP A 255 -3.22 9.62 20.68
CA TRP A 255 -1.99 10.31 21.05
C TRP A 255 -2.32 11.43 22.04
N SER A 256 -1.36 11.75 22.92
CA SER A 256 -1.46 12.95 23.75
C SER A 256 -1.31 14.20 22.88
N LEU A 257 -1.75 15.36 23.38
CA LEU A 257 -1.57 16.64 22.68
C LEU A 257 -0.11 16.89 22.31
N HIS A 258 0.82 16.61 23.24
CA HIS A 258 2.25 16.78 23.01
C HIS A 258 2.80 15.84 21.93
N LEU A 259 2.38 14.58 21.92
CA LEU A 259 2.85 13.61 20.92
C LEU A 259 2.27 13.94 19.53
N ALA A 260 1.01 14.37 19.48
CA ALA A 260 0.38 14.86 18.25
C ALA A 260 1.12 16.10 17.71
N GLY A 261 1.43 17.07 18.60
CA GLY A 261 2.21 18.27 18.28
C GLY A 261 3.59 17.95 17.75
N ALA A 262 4.36 17.13 18.48
CA ALA A 262 5.67 16.65 18.04
C ALA A 262 5.61 15.91 16.68
N GLY A 263 4.55 15.12 16.45
CA GLY A 263 4.33 14.42 15.19
C GLY A 263 4.10 15.38 14.02
N ILE A 264 3.23 16.38 14.17
CA ILE A 264 2.99 17.36 13.10
C ILE A 264 4.17 18.31 12.92
N ALA A 265 4.88 18.66 13.99
CA ALA A 265 6.10 19.47 13.90
C ALA A 265 7.20 18.72 13.15
N GLY A 266 7.41 17.44 13.45
CA GLY A 266 8.33 16.58 12.71
C GLY A 266 7.97 16.46 11.23
N LEU A 267 6.68 16.27 10.91
CA LEU A 267 6.21 16.23 9.54
C LEU A 267 6.35 17.59 8.84
N GLY A 268 6.07 18.69 9.55
CA GLY A 268 6.29 20.05 9.08
C GLY A 268 7.74 20.28 8.69
N ILE A 269 8.70 19.87 9.54
CA ILE A 269 10.13 19.92 9.24
C ILE A 269 10.47 19.12 7.98
N ILE A 270 9.93 17.90 7.81
CA ILE A 270 10.17 17.09 6.61
C ILE A 270 9.67 17.80 5.35
N ILE A 271 8.47 18.39 5.39
CA ILE A 271 7.90 19.16 4.27
C ILE A 271 8.75 20.40 3.98
N THR A 272 9.16 21.13 5.01
CA THR A 272 10.07 22.28 4.89
C THR A 272 11.38 21.88 4.23
N LEU A 273 12.01 20.78 4.68
CA LEU A 273 13.23 20.26 4.06
C LEU A 273 12.99 19.87 2.60
N GLY A 274 11.86 19.24 2.29
CA GLY A 274 11.45 18.95 0.90
C GLY A 274 11.37 20.22 0.04
N LEU A 275 10.75 21.29 0.56
CA LEU A 275 10.63 22.58 -0.14
C LEU A 275 11.97 23.32 -0.31
N ILE A 276 12.93 23.11 0.60
CA ILE A 276 14.28 23.65 0.49
C ILE A 276 15.09 22.87 -0.55
N LEU A 277 15.00 21.53 -0.53
CA LEU A 277 15.83 20.65 -1.36
C LEU A 277 15.29 20.52 -2.79
N ASP A 278 13.97 20.41 -2.96
CA ASP A 278 13.31 20.23 -4.25
C ASP A 278 11.88 20.78 -4.20
N ARG A 279 11.79 22.11 -4.25
CA ARG A 279 10.52 22.85 -4.18
C ARG A 279 9.51 22.41 -5.24
N PRO A 280 9.86 22.29 -6.54
CA PRO A 280 8.90 21.90 -7.56
C PRO A 280 8.31 20.52 -7.34
N THR A 281 9.12 19.52 -6.97
CA THR A 281 8.62 18.15 -6.75
C THR A 281 7.74 18.09 -5.51
N THR A 282 8.13 18.79 -4.44
CA THR A 282 7.33 18.86 -3.22
C THR A 282 5.99 19.55 -3.48
N GLY A 283 5.99 20.64 -4.26
CA GLY A 283 4.80 21.38 -4.66
C GLY A 283 3.76 20.51 -5.38
N LEU A 284 4.20 19.63 -6.29
CA LEU A 284 3.33 18.67 -6.98
C LEU A 284 2.64 17.67 -6.03
N ALA A 285 3.32 17.27 -4.96
CA ALA A 285 2.84 16.22 -4.06
C ALA A 285 1.82 16.71 -3.02
N ILE A 286 1.86 17.99 -2.62
CA ILE A 286 1.01 18.51 -1.53
C ILE A 286 -0.50 18.36 -1.79
N PRO A 287 -1.05 18.72 -2.97
CA PRO A 287 -2.49 18.56 -3.20
C PRO A 287 -2.94 17.11 -3.04
N LEU A 288 -2.12 16.17 -3.54
CA LEU A 288 -2.38 14.73 -3.44
C LEU A 288 -2.25 14.23 -2.00
N LEU A 289 -1.28 14.76 -1.24
CA LEU A 289 -1.11 14.42 0.18
C LEU A 289 -2.33 14.85 1.00
N LEU A 290 -2.82 16.08 0.78
CA LEU A 290 -4.03 16.58 1.43
C LEU A 290 -5.24 15.70 1.09
N GLU A 291 -5.46 15.43 -0.21
CA GLU A 291 -6.55 14.57 -0.66
C GLU A 291 -6.49 13.20 0.01
N ALA A 292 -5.33 12.54 -0.03
CA ALA A 292 -5.15 11.21 0.54
C ALA A 292 -5.38 11.20 2.04
N VAL A 293 -4.92 12.23 2.76
CA VAL A 293 -5.19 12.39 4.21
C VAL A 293 -6.68 12.57 4.48
N LEU A 294 -7.38 13.42 3.71
CA LEU A 294 -8.81 13.63 3.85
C LEU A 294 -9.62 12.36 3.59
N LEU A 295 -9.28 11.59 2.55
CA LEU A 295 -9.91 10.32 2.22
C LEU A 295 -9.59 9.23 3.26
N SER A 296 -8.36 9.19 3.79
CA SER A 296 -7.94 8.17 4.74
C SER A 296 -8.78 8.18 6.02
N TYR A 297 -9.27 9.35 6.46
CA TYR A 297 -10.02 9.47 7.71
C TYR A 297 -11.34 8.68 7.72
N PRO A 298 -12.33 8.96 6.85
CA PRO A 298 -13.59 8.22 6.85
C PRO A 298 -13.37 6.73 6.53
N LEU A 299 -12.41 6.39 5.66
CA LEU A 299 -12.09 5.00 5.31
C LEU A 299 -11.53 4.23 6.52
N THR A 300 -10.65 4.85 7.30
CA THR A 300 -10.11 4.26 8.54
C THR A 300 -11.22 4.02 9.55
N LEU A 301 -12.12 4.99 9.75
CA LEU A 301 -13.23 4.86 10.70
C LEU A 301 -14.16 3.71 10.31
N LEU A 302 -14.48 3.61 9.02
CA LEU A 302 -15.31 2.54 8.48
C LEU A 302 -14.67 1.17 8.71
N ALA A 303 -13.38 1.04 8.40
CA ALA A 303 -12.65 -0.21 8.54
C ALA A 303 -12.49 -0.64 10.01
N LEU A 304 -12.17 0.29 10.92
CA LEU A 304 -12.12 0.01 12.36
C LEU A 304 -13.49 -0.38 12.92
N TYR A 305 -14.57 0.26 12.46
CA TYR A 305 -15.93 -0.10 12.87
C TYR A 305 -16.28 -1.54 12.48
N PHE A 306 -16.02 -1.93 11.24
CA PHE A 306 -16.28 -3.31 10.79
C PHE A 306 -15.36 -4.32 11.48
N THR A 307 -14.10 -3.98 11.70
CA THR A 307 -13.14 -4.83 12.44
C THR A 307 -13.62 -5.10 13.86
N GLY A 308 -13.98 -4.04 14.59
CA GLY A 308 -14.49 -4.16 15.96
C GLY A 308 -15.82 -4.91 16.02
N LYS A 309 -16.75 -4.64 15.09
CA LYS A 309 -18.03 -5.35 15.01
C LYS A 309 -17.83 -6.85 14.75
N TRP A 310 -16.92 -7.20 13.85
CA TRP A 310 -16.60 -8.59 13.53
C TRP A 310 -15.99 -9.32 14.73
N LEU A 311 -14.93 -8.76 15.34
CA LEU A 311 -14.28 -9.37 16.49
C LEU A 311 -15.24 -9.53 17.67
N LYS A 312 -16.08 -8.51 17.94
CA LYS A 312 -17.12 -8.58 18.96
C LYS A 312 -18.14 -9.69 18.68
N ALA A 313 -18.58 -9.84 17.43
CA ALA A 313 -19.49 -10.92 17.03
C ALA A 313 -18.86 -12.32 17.20
N LYS A 314 -17.54 -12.39 17.29
CA LYS A 314 -16.76 -13.60 17.57
C LYS A 314 -16.28 -13.70 19.02
N THR A 315 -16.83 -12.89 19.91
CA THR A 315 -16.45 -12.83 21.34
C THR A 315 -14.96 -12.52 21.58
N LEU A 316 -14.28 -11.94 20.58
CA LEU A 316 -12.90 -11.51 20.69
C LEU A 316 -12.85 -10.03 21.06
N ASN A 317 -11.99 -9.71 22.03
CA ASN A 317 -11.74 -8.34 22.42
C ASN A 317 -10.97 -7.60 21.32
N PHE A 318 -11.49 -6.43 20.94
CA PHE A 318 -10.77 -5.47 20.09
C PHE A 318 -10.18 -4.37 20.97
N ASP A 319 -8.90 -4.52 21.29
CA ASP A 319 -8.17 -3.55 22.10
C ASP A 319 -8.10 -2.19 21.40
N ASN A 320 -8.42 -1.13 22.14
CA ASN A 320 -8.30 0.24 21.66
C ASN A 320 -6.88 0.53 21.17
N LYS A 321 -5.83 0.02 21.85
CA LYS A 321 -4.44 0.23 21.40
C LYS A 321 -4.18 -0.41 20.04
N ALA A 322 -4.72 -1.59 19.78
CA ALA A 322 -4.59 -2.23 18.48
C ALA A 322 -5.32 -1.46 17.39
N GLY A 323 -6.55 -1.02 17.65
CA GLY A 323 -7.30 -0.18 16.68
C GLY A 323 -6.57 1.12 16.33
N ARG A 324 -5.89 1.74 17.31
CA ARG A 324 -5.05 2.92 17.09
C ARG A 324 -3.88 2.64 16.16
N TRP A 325 -3.13 1.57 16.40
CA TRP A 325 -2.02 1.19 15.54
C TRP A 325 -2.47 0.81 14.13
N LEU A 326 -3.59 0.07 13.99
CA LEU A 326 -4.15 -0.25 12.67
C LEU A 326 -4.52 1.02 11.88
N ALA A 327 -5.08 2.03 12.55
CA ALA A 327 -5.36 3.32 11.93
C ALA A 327 -4.09 4.01 11.44
N VAL A 328 -3.03 4.06 12.25
CA VAL A 328 -1.74 4.66 11.84
C VAL A 328 -1.17 3.94 10.63
N ILE A 329 -1.15 2.60 10.66
CA ILE A 329 -0.63 1.78 9.56
C ILE A 329 -1.43 2.04 8.28
N PHE A 330 -2.77 2.04 8.39
CA PHE A 330 -3.66 2.29 7.26
C PHE A 330 -3.43 3.68 6.66
N VAL A 331 -3.47 4.74 7.47
CA VAL A 331 -3.30 6.11 7.00
C VAL A 331 -1.95 6.28 6.30
N LEU A 332 -0.88 5.78 6.91
CA LEU A 332 0.46 5.88 6.35
C LEU A 332 0.58 5.15 5.00
N ALA A 333 0.15 3.89 4.94
CA ALA A 333 0.25 3.08 3.73
C ALA A 333 -0.66 3.61 2.61
N PHE A 334 -1.88 4.05 2.95
CA PHE A 334 -2.83 4.62 2.00
C PHE A 334 -2.30 5.93 1.41
N VAL A 335 -1.84 6.85 2.26
CA VAL A 335 -1.31 8.15 1.81
C VAL A 335 -0.11 7.98 0.89
N ILE A 336 0.87 7.16 1.28
CA ILE A 336 2.09 6.93 0.48
C ILE A 336 1.74 6.36 -0.91
N ARG A 337 0.83 5.39 -0.97
CA ARG A 337 0.47 4.74 -2.24
C ARG A 337 -0.39 5.62 -3.13
N VAL A 338 -1.41 6.29 -2.58
CA VAL A 338 -2.26 7.22 -3.33
C VAL A 338 -1.42 8.35 -3.93
N VAL A 339 -0.57 8.98 -3.11
CA VAL A 339 0.27 10.09 -3.58
C VAL A 339 1.23 9.63 -4.65
N GLY A 340 1.85 8.45 -4.50
CA GLY A 340 2.77 7.94 -5.51
C GLY A 340 2.09 7.54 -6.81
N LEU A 341 0.92 6.88 -6.77
CA LEU A 341 0.20 6.44 -7.97
C LEU A 341 -0.42 7.59 -8.76
N ASN A 342 -0.85 8.63 -8.07
CA ASN A 342 -1.45 9.81 -8.68
C ASN A 342 -0.45 10.95 -8.85
N HIS A 343 0.82 10.74 -8.50
CA HIS A 343 1.85 11.73 -8.76
C HIS A 343 1.90 12.00 -10.27
N PRO A 344 1.95 13.25 -10.74
CA PRO A 344 1.97 13.53 -12.18
C PRO A 344 3.16 12.89 -12.91
N SER A 345 4.27 12.68 -12.20
CA SER A 345 5.47 11.98 -12.69
C SER A 345 5.32 10.45 -12.77
N PHE A 346 4.25 9.89 -12.22
CA PHE A 346 4.06 8.45 -12.18
C PHE A 346 3.82 7.92 -13.59
N GLN A 347 4.66 6.98 -14.01
CA GLN A 347 4.50 6.34 -15.31
C GLN A 347 3.52 5.17 -15.21
N THR A 348 2.45 5.27 -15.97
CA THR A 348 1.41 4.25 -16.05
C THR A 348 1.90 3.03 -16.83
N LEU A 349 1.71 1.85 -16.23
CA LEU A 349 1.86 0.55 -16.88
C LEU A 349 0.49 0.02 -17.35
N ASP A 350 -0.01 -1.08 -16.78
CA ASP A 350 -1.32 -1.64 -17.17
C ASP A 350 -2.50 -0.73 -16.80
N HIS A 351 -2.27 0.32 -16.03
CA HIS A 351 -3.28 1.26 -15.55
C HIS A 351 -4.18 1.79 -16.68
N GLY A 352 -3.56 2.31 -17.75
CA GLY A 352 -4.25 2.81 -18.94
C GLY A 352 -5.08 1.71 -19.61
N PHE A 353 -4.50 0.51 -19.74
CA PHE A 353 -5.23 -0.64 -20.26
C PHE A 353 -6.48 -0.95 -19.41
N ARG A 354 -6.38 -0.94 -18.06
CA ARG A 354 -7.52 -1.22 -17.18
C ARG A 354 -8.64 -0.22 -17.37
N ILE A 355 -8.34 1.08 -17.36
CA ILE A 355 -9.38 2.12 -17.49
C ILE A 355 -10.01 2.12 -18.89
N HIS A 356 -9.24 1.84 -19.94
CA HIS A 356 -9.80 1.72 -21.29
C HIS A 356 -10.71 0.50 -21.44
N GLU A 357 -10.41 -0.62 -20.77
CA GLU A 357 -11.31 -1.77 -20.73
C GLU A 357 -12.63 -1.43 -20.02
N VAL A 358 -12.58 -0.73 -18.89
CA VAL A 358 -13.81 -0.28 -18.20
C VAL A 358 -14.58 0.72 -19.07
N ALA A 359 -13.90 1.65 -19.74
CA ALA A 359 -14.52 2.61 -20.64
C ALA A 359 -15.19 1.93 -21.84
N ALA A 360 -14.56 0.90 -22.41
CA ALA A 360 -15.13 0.11 -23.49
C ALA A 360 -16.38 -0.66 -23.03
N ILE A 361 -16.32 -1.33 -21.87
CA ILE A 361 -17.48 -2.04 -21.29
C ILE A 361 -18.61 -1.07 -20.96
N LYS A 362 -18.30 0.14 -20.50
CA LYS A 362 -19.29 1.19 -20.26
C LYS A 362 -20.01 1.61 -21.54
N GLN A 363 -19.29 1.73 -22.66
CA GLN A 363 -19.85 2.11 -23.97
C GLN A 363 -20.66 0.96 -24.59
N ASP A 364 -20.16 -0.27 -24.50
CA ASP A 364 -20.84 -1.46 -24.98
C ASP A 364 -20.69 -2.61 -23.96
N PRO A 365 -21.70 -2.81 -23.09
CA PRO A 365 -21.68 -3.89 -22.09
C PRO A 365 -21.59 -5.29 -22.68
N SER A 366 -21.99 -5.49 -23.95
CA SER A 366 -21.92 -6.79 -24.62
C SER A 366 -20.48 -7.24 -24.84
N LEU A 367 -19.52 -6.30 -24.84
CA LEU A 367 -18.08 -6.58 -24.91
C LEU A 367 -17.59 -7.48 -23.78
N ILE A 368 -18.30 -7.54 -22.64
CA ILE A 368 -17.96 -8.50 -21.58
C ILE A 368 -18.00 -9.93 -22.14
N PHE A 369 -19.06 -10.27 -22.87
CA PHE A 369 -19.22 -11.62 -23.41
C PHE A 369 -18.28 -11.89 -24.57
N SER A 370 -18.14 -10.94 -25.51
CA SER A 370 -17.27 -11.14 -26.66
C SER A 370 -15.79 -11.18 -26.31
N ARG A 371 -15.32 -10.42 -25.31
CA ARG A 371 -13.90 -10.39 -24.90
C ARG A 371 -13.53 -11.46 -23.87
N TYR A 372 -14.43 -11.78 -22.94
CA TYR A 372 -14.09 -12.63 -21.79
C TYR A 372 -14.80 -13.99 -21.77
N TYR A 373 -15.77 -14.24 -22.65
CA TYR A 373 -16.51 -15.51 -22.69
C TYR A 373 -16.46 -16.20 -24.07
N ASN A 374 -16.33 -15.44 -25.16
CA ASN A 374 -16.32 -15.99 -26.51
C ASN A 374 -14.91 -16.40 -26.95
N ILE A 375 -14.56 -17.66 -26.69
CA ILE A 375 -13.29 -18.26 -27.12
C ILE A 375 -13.61 -19.27 -28.22
N THR A 376 -13.51 -18.86 -29.49
CA THR A 376 -13.49 -19.83 -30.58
C THR A 376 -12.10 -20.45 -30.65
N SER A 377 -12.03 -21.78 -30.54
CA SER A 377 -10.79 -22.55 -30.40
C SER A 377 -9.83 -22.50 -31.60
N PHE A 378 -10.15 -21.74 -32.66
CA PHE A 378 -9.41 -21.78 -33.93
C PHE A 378 -9.37 -20.47 -34.74
N GLN A 379 -10.06 -19.40 -34.35
CA GLN A 379 -9.79 -18.09 -34.94
C GLN A 379 -8.82 -17.38 -34.04
N GLY A 380 -7.59 -17.25 -34.55
CA GLY A 380 -6.57 -16.42 -33.92
C GLY A 380 -7.20 -15.11 -33.48
N VAL A 381 -7.02 -14.77 -32.21
CA VAL A 381 -7.16 -13.37 -31.86
C VAL A 381 -6.07 -12.66 -32.68
N GLY A 382 -6.47 -11.93 -33.71
CA GLY A 382 -5.63 -11.58 -34.88
C GLY A 382 -6.27 -12.16 -36.14
N GLU A 383 -7.28 -11.50 -36.68
CA GLU A 383 -7.04 -10.43 -37.66
C GLU A 383 -7.42 -9.00 -37.21
N GLU A 384 -8.13 -8.84 -36.07
CA GLU A 384 -8.34 -7.55 -35.38
C GLU A 384 -7.63 -7.46 -34.01
N GLY A 385 -6.50 -8.16 -33.90
CA GLY A 385 -5.32 -7.61 -33.21
C GLY A 385 -5.29 -7.54 -31.68
N ARG A 386 -5.92 -8.47 -30.94
CA ARG A 386 -5.62 -8.62 -29.49
C ARG A 386 -5.38 -10.05 -29.01
N ALA A 387 -4.71 -10.89 -29.82
CA ALA A 387 -3.77 -11.81 -29.18
C ALA A 387 -2.63 -10.93 -28.76
N VAL A 388 -2.72 -10.37 -27.56
CA VAL A 388 -1.50 -10.15 -26.82
C VAL A 388 -1.01 -11.58 -26.63
N GLU A 389 -0.03 -12.03 -27.44
CA GLU A 389 0.94 -13.03 -26.98
C GLU A 389 1.09 -12.73 -25.50
N LEU A 390 0.76 -13.66 -24.58
CA LEU A 390 0.86 -13.34 -23.15
C LEU A 390 2.27 -12.81 -22.96
N GLY A 391 2.45 -11.48 -22.88
CA GLY A 391 3.70 -10.85 -23.35
C GLY A 391 4.88 -11.28 -22.49
N GLN A 392 4.56 -11.74 -21.28
CA GLN A 392 5.48 -12.30 -20.31
C GLN A 392 5.93 -13.73 -20.63
N TRP A 393 5.14 -14.54 -21.34
CA TRP A 393 5.41 -15.95 -21.62
C TRP A 393 5.83 -16.22 -23.07
N ASN A 394 5.61 -15.27 -23.98
CA ASN A 394 5.89 -15.41 -25.42
C ASN A 394 5.22 -16.67 -26.02
N LEU A 395 4.01 -16.98 -25.54
CA LEU A 395 3.22 -18.12 -25.99
C LEU A 395 1.86 -17.65 -26.52
N LYS A 396 1.46 -18.24 -27.65
CA LYS A 396 0.12 -18.05 -28.25
C LYS A 396 -0.86 -19.07 -27.68
N VAL A 397 -1.16 -18.94 -26.39
CA VAL A 397 -2.07 -19.85 -25.66
C VAL A 397 -3.24 -19.08 -25.07
N THR A 398 -4.36 -19.78 -24.85
CA THR A 398 -5.54 -19.19 -24.22
C THR A 398 -5.35 -19.17 -22.70
N MET A 399 -5.51 -18.01 -22.07
CA MET A 399 -5.54 -17.91 -20.61
C MET A 399 -6.78 -17.15 -20.13
N PRO A 400 -7.45 -17.64 -19.07
CA PRO A 400 -8.58 -16.93 -18.48
C PRO A 400 -8.12 -15.59 -17.90
N TYR A 401 -8.84 -14.53 -18.23
CA TYR A 401 -8.66 -13.19 -17.68
C TYR A 401 -10.01 -12.67 -17.17
N THR A 402 -10.24 -12.77 -15.86
CA THR A 402 -11.57 -12.55 -15.28
C THR A 402 -12.02 -11.08 -15.37
N PRO A 403 -13.30 -10.79 -15.70
CA PRO A 403 -13.79 -9.41 -15.84
C PRO A 403 -14.25 -8.74 -14.53
N LEU A 404 -14.15 -9.41 -13.39
CA LEU A 404 -14.82 -8.99 -12.15
C LEU A 404 -14.40 -7.59 -11.67
N PHE A 405 -13.11 -7.24 -11.74
CA PHE A 405 -12.68 -5.89 -11.38
C PHE A 405 -13.30 -4.83 -12.25
N TYR A 406 -13.36 -5.04 -13.57
CA TYR A 406 -13.90 -4.06 -14.50
C TYR A 406 -15.38 -3.76 -14.20
N ILE A 407 -16.14 -4.80 -13.84
CA ILE A 407 -17.54 -4.65 -13.41
C ILE A 407 -17.64 -3.87 -12.10
N ILE A 408 -16.75 -4.13 -11.14
CA ILE A 408 -16.73 -3.46 -9.84
C ILE A 408 -16.31 -1.98 -9.96
N ASP A 409 -15.47 -1.64 -10.94
CA ASP A 409 -14.98 -0.27 -11.18
C ASP A 409 -15.92 0.58 -12.08
N LEU A 410 -16.94 -0.03 -12.70
CA LEU A 410 -17.93 0.69 -13.53
C LEU A 410 -18.58 1.90 -12.83
N PRO A 411 -18.96 1.84 -11.53
CA PRO A 411 -19.51 3.01 -10.85
C PRO A 411 -18.54 4.18 -10.80
N VAL A 412 -17.23 3.93 -10.67
CA VAL A 412 -16.22 4.99 -10.73
C VAL A 412 -16.21 5.60 -12.13
N ALA A 413 -16.21 4.76 -13.17
CA ALA A 413 -16.27 5.23 -14.57
C ALA A 413 -17.55 6.03 -14.87
N TRP A 414 -18.68 5.71 -14.25
CA TRP A 414 -19.91 6.52 -14.40
C TRP A 414 -19.78 7.91 -13.80
N LEU A 415 -19.04 8.06 -12.71
CA LEU A 415 -18.84 9.34 -12.02
C LEU A 415 -17.76 10.23 -12.66
N THR A 416 -16.80 9.65 -13.39
CA THR A 416 -15.56 10.36 -13.78
C THR A 416 -15.20 10.33 -15.27
N SER A 417 -15.93 9.60 -16.12
CA SER A 417 -15.50 9.33 -17.52
C SER A 417 -15.37 10.54 -18.45
N GLN A 418 -15.76 11.75 -18.03
CA GLN A 418 -15.60 12.93 -18.88
C GLN A 418 -14.13 13.29 -19.09
N LYS A 419 -13.22 12.83 -18.21
CA LYS A 419 -11.77 13.04 -18.32
C LYS A 419 -11.04 11.76 -17.94
N GLU A 420 -10.25 11.22 -18.85
CA GLU A 420 -9.51 9.97 -18.64
C GLU A 420 -8.56 10.04 -17.43
N SER A 421 -7.84 11.15 -17.28
CA SER A 421 -6.95 11.38 -16.14
C SER A 421 -7.69 11.38 -14.80
N LEU A 422 -8.89 11.98 -14.76
CA LEU A 422 -9.73 11.97 -13.56
C LEU A 422 -10.25 10.56 -13.26
N PHE A 423 -10.63 9.80 -14.30
CA PHE A 423 -11.06 8.42 -14.12
C PHE A 423 -9.94 7.56 -13.56
N LEU A 424 -8.74 7.62 -14.15
CA LEU A 424 -7.56 6.93 -13.64
C LEU A 424 -7.25 7.27 -12.19
N HIS A 425 -7.28 8.56 -11.85
CA HIS A 425 -7.03 9.05 -10.48
C HIS A 425 -7.95 8.39 -9.44
N TRP A 426 -9.25 8.32 -9.73
CA TRP A 426 -10.21 7.71 -8.82
C TRP A 426 -10.14 6.18 -8.80
N THR A 427 -9.85 5.53 -9.92
CA THR A 427 -9.59 4.09 -9.97
C THR A 427 -8.34 3.73 -9.14
N ASN A 428 -7.27 4.53 -9.21
CA ASN A 428 -6.09 4.39 -8.35
C ASN A 428 -6.44 4.47 -6.86
N ASN A 429 -7.24 5.48 -6.46
CA ASN A 429 -7.69 5.64 -5.09
C ASN A 429 -8.51 4.44 -4.61
N PHE A 430 -9.43 3.97 -5.45
CA PHE A 430 -10.31 2.86 -5.14
C PHE A 430 -9.56 1.52 -5.04
N ALA A 431 -8.65 1.25 -5.98
CA ALA A 431 -7.79 0.07 -5.94
C ALA A 431 -6.85 0.08 -4.72
N THR A 432 -6.25 1.23 -4.41
CA THR A 432 -5.40 1.39 -3.22
C THR A 432 -6.16 1.15 -1.92
N TRP A 433 -7.45 1.52 -1.87
CA TRP A 433 -8.29 1.19 -0.72
C TRP A 433 -8.47 -0.32 -0.54
N PHE A 434 -8.71 -1.09 -1.60
CA PHE A 434 -8.75 -2.57 -1.50
C PHE A 434 -7.44 -3.11 -0.94
N ASP A 435 -6.32 -2.70 -1.54
CA ASP A 435 -5.01 -3.20 -1.16
C ASP A 435 -4.66 -2.89 0.31
N VAL A 436 -4.76 -1.62 0.72
CA VAL A 436 -4.38 -1.22 2.09
C VAL A 436 -5.39 -1.69 3.13
N SER A 437 -6.70 -1.70 2.84
CA SER A 437 -7.71 -2.19 3.80
C SER A 437 -7.60 -3.68 4.10
N ALA A 438 -6.90 -4.45 3.26
CA ALA A 438 -6.61 -5.85 3.51
C ALA A 438 -5.84 -6.10 4.82
N LEU A 439 -5.12 -5.09 5.33
CA LEU A 439 -4.44 -5.15 6.63
C LEU A 439 -5.41 -5.45 7.78
N PHE A 440 -6.67 -4.99 7.70
CA PHE A 440 -7.66 -5.22 8.76
C PHE A 440 -8.12 -6.68 8.76
N PHE A 441 -8.27 -7.28 7.59
CA PHE A 441 -8.55 -8.71 7.47
C PHE A 441 -7.39 -9.54 8.01
N LEU A 442 -6.15 -9.14 7.72
CA LEU A 442 -4.97 -9.82 8.24
C LEU A 442 -4.92 -9.81 9.76
N TYR A 443 -5.22 -8.66 10.37
CA TYR A 443 -5.35 -8.54 11.83
C TYR A 443 -6.45 -9.46 12.38
N ILE A 444 -7.63 -9.49 11.74
CA ILE A 444 -8.74 -10.35 12.16
C ILE A 444 -8.37 -11.83 12.08
N VAL A 445 -7.75 -12.27 10.97
CA VAL A 445 -7.25 -13.64 10.81
C VAL A 445 -6.33 -13.99 11.97
N ALA A 446 -5.31 -13.16 12.24
CA ALA A 446 -4.39 -13.38 13.35
C ALA A 446 -5.10 -13.49 14.70
N ARG A 447 -6.08 -12.61 14.99
CA ARG A 447 -6.87 -12.65 16.23
C ARG A 447 -7.70 -13.92 16.36
N GLN A 448 -8.18 -14.47 15.24
CA GLN A 448 -8.98 -15.69 15.24
C GLN A 448 -8.12 -16.95 15.36
N THR A 449 -6.92 -16.97 14.77
CA THR A 449 -6.12 -18.20 14.62
C THR A 449 -4.98 -18.35 15.63
N LEU A 450 -4.46 -17.25 16.21
CA LEU A 450 -3.21 -17.24 16.99
C LEU A 450 -3.39 -16.92 18.48
N GLY A 451 -4.61 -17.03 19.01
CA GLY A 451 -4.90 -16.85 20.43
C GLY A 451 -4.40 -15.52 20.99
N ARG A 452 -3.71 -15.55 22.13
CA ARG A 452 -3.10 -14.35 22.75
C ARG A 452 -2.05 -13.66 21.89
N TYR A 453 -1.33 -14.41 21.04
CA TYR A 453 -0.29 -13.87 20.16
C TYR A 453 -0.87 -13.10 18.98
N GLY A 454 -2.13 -13.38 18.61
CA GLY A 454 -2.79 -12.82 17.44
C GLY A 454 -2.85 -11.29 17.42
N GLN A 455 -2.85 -10.63 18.58
CA GLN A 455 -2.85 -9.16 18.61
C GLN A 455 -1.55 -8.57 18.08
N ILE A 456 -0.40 -9.02 18.57
CA ILE A 456 0.91 -8.52 18.13
C ILE A 456 1.20 -9.05 16.72
N ALA A 457 0.94 -10.34 16.47
CA ALA A 457 1.16 -10.96 15.18
C ALA A 457 0.35 -10.29 14.07
N GLY A 458 -0.92 -9.97 14.36
CA GLY A 458 -1.78 -9.22 13.45
C GLY A 458 -1.25 -7.81 13.19
N LEU A 459 -0.89 -7.04 14.22
CA LEU A 459 -0.39 -5.67 14.03
C LEU A 459 0.92 -5.61 13.22
N VAL A 460 1.89 -6.44 13.59
CA VAL A 460 3.18 -6.49 12.90
C VAL A 460 3.02 -7.06 11.50
N GLY A 461 2.20 -8.10 11.33
CA GLY A 461 1.90 -8.65 10.01
C GLY A 461 1.19 -7.64 9.11
N SER A 462 0.20 -6.91 9.61
CA SER A 462 -0.48 -5.83 8.88
C SER A 462 0.50 -4.75 8.42
N LEU A 463 1.43 -4.33 9.29
CA LEU A 463 2.47 -3.37 8.95
C LEU A 463 3.39 -3.93 7.84
N LEU A 464 3.94 -5.13 8.02
CA LEU A 464 4.84 -5.73 7.03
C LEU A 464 4.15 -5.95 5.69
N PHE A 465 2.90 -6.40 5.68
CA PHE A 465 2.11 -6.55 4.45
C PHE A 465 2.02 -5.25 3.65
N CYS A 466 1.82 -4.11 4.33
CA CYS A 466 1.72 -2.80 3.67
C CYS A 466 3.06 -2.23 3.19
N PHE A 467 4.19 -2.65 3.76
CA PHE A 467 5.51 -2.05 3.51
C PHE A 467 6.53 -3.03 2.91
N PHE A 468 6.15 -4.27 2.60
CA PHE A 468 7.04 -5.13 1.82
C PHE A 468 7.25 -4.56 0.42
N PRO A 469 8.46 -4.61 -0.16
CA PRO A 469 8.73 -4.13 -1.53
C PRO A 469 7.74 -4.71 -2.56
N LEU A 470 7.45 -6.01 -2.42
CA LEU A 470 6.51 -6.73 -3.26
C LEU A 470 5.08 -6.14 -3.25
N SER A 471 4.65 -5.57 -2.12
CA SER A 471 3.31 -5.00 -1.99
C SER A 471 3.10 -3.77 -2.87
N TYR A 472 4.17 -3.02 -3.13
CA TYR A 472 4.13 -1.87 -4.04
C TYR A 472 4.05 -2.29 -5.50
N LEU A 473 4.54 -3.49 -5.84
CA LEU A 473 4.53 -3.94 -7.23
C LEU A 473 3.11 -3.97 -7.80
N MET A 474 2.17 -4.52 -7.04
CA MET A 474 0.76 -4.58 -7.42
C MET A 474 0.21 -3.22 -7.83
N ALA A 475 0.55 -2.17 -7.06
CA ALA A 475 0.15 -0.81 -7.30
C ALA A 475 0.81 -0.26 -8.56
N SER A 476 2.14 -0.22 -8.58
CA SER A 476 2.89 0.34 -9.71
C SER A 476 2.67 -0.36 -11.05
N ASP A 477 2.25 -1.63 -11.06
CA ASP A 477 1.99 -2.38 -12.29
C ASP A 477 0.56 -2.22 -12.82
N GLY A 478 -0.35 -1.58 -12.07
CA GLY A 478 -1.78 -1.55 -12.44
C GLY A 478 -2.44 -2.92 -12.22
N GLY A 479 -1.93 -3.67 -11.25
CA GLY A 479 -2.38 -5.00 -10.86
C GLY A 479 -3.71 -5.00 -10.09
N TYR A 480 -4.68 -4.19 -10.50
CA TYR A 480 -5.92 -3.97 -9.73
C TYR A 480 -6.73 -5.26 -9.52
N ASN A 481 -6.76 -6.16 -10.52
CA ASN A 481 -7.35 -7.49 -10.38
C ASN A 481 -6.68 -8.29 -9.24
N ASN A 482 -5.35 -8.20 -9.10
CA ASN A 482 -4.64 -8.86 -8.01
C ASN A 482 -4.98 -8.24 -6.65
N MET A 483 -5.12 -6.90 -6.57
CA MET A 483 -5.51 -6.21 -5.33
C MET A 483 -6.90 -6.64 -4.86
N LEU A 484 -7.88 -6.59 -5.76
CA LEU A 484 -9.25 -7.05 -5.49
C LEU A 484 -9.25 -8.53 -5.08
N SER A 485 -8.50 -9.36 -5.79
CA SER A 485 -8.44 -10.79 -5.50
C SER A 485 -7.79 -11.09 -4.15
N THR A 486 -6.73 -10.37 -3.79
CA THR A 486 -6.09 -10.46 -2.47
C THR A 486 -7.06 -10.02 -1.37
N TRP A 487 -7.82 -8.94 -1.60
CA TRP A 487 -8.83 -8.45 -0.67
C TRP A 487 -9.94 -9.49 -0.45
N LEU A 488 -10.50 -10.06 -1.52
CA LEU A 488 -11.55 -11.09 -1.45
C LEU A 488 -11.03 -12.40 -0.84
N MET A 489 -9.80 -12.80 -1.13
CA MET A 489 -9.13 -13.94 -0.51
C MET A 489 -9.01 -13.76 1.01
N LEU A 490 -8.52 -12.60 1.46
CA LEU A 490 -8.37 -12.31 2.89
C LEU A 490 -9.73 -12.18 3.59
N ALA A 491 -10.74 -11.62 2.91
CA ALA A 491 -12.11 -11.65 3.41
C ALA A 491 -12.64 -13.08 3.56
N TRP A 492 -12.35 -13.97 2.61
CA TRP A 492 -12.66 -15.40 2.71
C TRP A 492 -11.94 -16.05 3.89
N PHE A 493 -10.64 -15.78 4.09
CA PHE A 493 -9.90 -16.29 5.25
C PHE A 493 -10.49 -15.81 6.58
N VAL A 494 -10.88 -14.54 6.71
CA VAL A 494 -11.57 -14.01 7.90
C VAL A 494 -12.85 -14.80 8.20
N ALA A 495 -13.64 -15.10 7.17
CA ALA A 495 -14.89 -15.83 7.32
C ALA A 495 -14.66 -17.32 7.66
N LEU A 496 -13.67 -17.95 7.01
CA LEU A 496 -13.27 -19.34 7.24
C LEU A 496 -12.69 -19.56 8.64
N THR A 497 -11.70 -18.76 9.04
CA THR A 497 -11.05 -18.87 10.35
C THR A 497 -12.00 -18.52 11.50
N GLY A 498 -13.06 -17.75 11.22
CA GLY A 498 -14.18 -17.55 12.12
C GLY A 498 -14.99 -18.81 12.47
N TRP A 499 -14.71 -19.97 11.88
CA TRP A 499 -15.27 -21.28 12.26
C TRP A 499 -14.44 -22.02 13.31
N PHE A 500 -13.16 -21.67 13.48
CA PHE A 500 -12.25 -22.33 14.42
C PHE A 500 -11.45 -21.27 15.18
N ILE A 501 -12.12 -20.54 16.06
CA ILE A 501 -11.53 -19.45 16.83
C ILE A 501 -10.68 -20.03 17.97
N SER A 502 -9.47 -19.51 18.13
CA SER A 502 -8.67 -19.79 19.33
C SER A 502 -9.28 -19.07 20.55
N SER A 503 -9.62 -19.84 21.58
CA SER A 503 -10.17 -19.34 22.83
C SER A 503 -9.09 -18.55 23.57
N SER A 504 -9.32 -17.24 23.76
CA SER A 504 -8.52 -16.42 24.68
C SER A 504 -9.30 -16.19 25.97
N SER A 505 -9.67 -17.29 26.65
CA SER A 505 -10.19 -17.20 28.01
C SER A 505 -9.08 -16.70 28.96
N PRO A 506 -9.39 -15.85 29.96
CA PRO A 506 -8.41 -15.44 30.95
C PRO A 506 -7.83 -16.65 31.70
N PRO A 507 -6.53 -16.64 32.04
CA PRO A 507 -5.76 -17.81 32.50
C PRO A 507 -6.21 -18.43 33.82
N ASN A 508 -7.20 -17.85 34.51
CA ASN A 508 -7.60 -18.28 35.85
C ASN A 508 -8.57 -19.47 35.86
N ASN A 509 -9.11 -19.88 34.69
CA ASN A 509 -9.96 -21.06 34.58
C ASN A 509 -9.26 -22.09 33.67
N ALA A 510 -8.49 -23.00 34.28
CA ALA A 510 -7.80 -24.08 33.55
C ALA A 510 -8.76 -24.98 32.73
N GLU A 511 -10.04 -25.05 33.14
CA GLU A 511 -11.11 -25.76 32.41
C GLU A 511 -11.70 -24.95 31.23
N ALA A 512 -11.37 -23.66 31.07
CA ALA A 512 -11.92 -22.79 30.02
C ALA A 512 -11.04 -22.68 28.75
N ASN A 513 -9.95 -23.45 28.69
CA ASN A 513 -9.02 -23.47 27.56
C ASN A 513 -9.41 -24.49 26.46
N GLU A 514 -10.60 -25.10 26.56
CA GLU A 514 -11.11 -25.91 25.46
C GLU A 514 -11.36 -25.03 24.21
N VAL A 515 -10.66 -25.39 23.13
CA VAL A 515 -10.83 -24.77 21.82
C VAL A 515 -12.27 -24.95 21.35
N LYS A 516 -13.00 -23.85 21.20
CA LYS A 516 -14.37 -23.89 20.67
C LYS A 516 -14.35 -23.99 19.14
N VAL A 517 -14.45 -25.20 18.60
CA VAL A 517 -14.81 -25.41 17.20
C VAL A 517 -16.28 -24.99 17.02
N VAL A 518 -16.52 -23.89 16.30
CA VAL A 518 -17.87 -23.41 16.04
C VAL A 518 -18.40 -24.15 14.83
N ILE A 519 -19.37 -25.04 15.03
CA ILE A 519 -20.02 -25.74 13.92
C ILE A 519 -20.73 -24.70 13.03
N PRO A 520 -20.30 -24.49 11.78
CA PRO A 520 -20.90 -23.47 10.93
C PRO A 520 -22.29 -23.90 10.47
N SER A 521 -23.24 -22.96 10.51
CA SER A 521 -24.55 -23.17 9.92
C SER A 521 -24.45 -23.36 8.40
N TRP A 522 -25.44 -24.03 7.79
CA TRP A 522 -25.48 -24.18 6.32
C TRP A 522 -25.49 -22.82 5.59
N TRP A 523 -26.16 -21.81 6.14
CA TRP A 523 -26.11 -20.45 5.63
C TRP A 523 -24.71 -19.82 5.71
N SER A 524 -23.92 -20.17 6.72
CA SER A 524 -22.50 -19.77 6.75
C SER A 524 -21.70 -20.49 5.67
N VAL A 525 -21.93 -21.78 5.45
CA VAL A 525 -21.26 -22.57 4.39
C VAL A 525 -21.51 -21.95 3.02
N ILE A 526 -22.76 -21.61 2.70
CA ILE A 526 -23.13 -21.00 1.41
C ILE A 526 -22.48 -19.63 1.25
N ARG A 527 -22.57 -18.75 2.26
CA ARG A 527 -21.97 -17.41 2.20
C ARG A 527 -20.45 -17.43 2.03
N VAL A 528 -19.76 -18.30 2.78
CA VAL A 528 -18.31 -18.46 2.67
C VAL A 528 -17.93 -19.07 1.33
N GLY A 529 -18.75 -19.99 0.80
CA GLY A 529 -18.56 -20.57 -0.54
C GLY A 529 -18.74 -19.55 -1.65
N GLY A 530 -19.76 -18.68 -1.56
CA GLY A 530 -19.94 -17.56 -2.48
C GLY A 530 -18.79 -16.56 -2.44
N LEU A 531 -18.27 -16.25 -1.24
CA LEU A 531 -17.09 -15.39 -1.10
C LEU A 531 -15.82 -16.02 -1.70
N LEU A 532 -15.64 -17.33 -1.55
CA LEU A 532 -14.59 -18.06 -2.26
C LEU A 532 -14.78 -17.94 -3.77
N ALA A 533 -16.00 -18.16 -4.29
CA ALA A 533 -16.27 -18.02 -5.72
C ALA A 533 -15.89 -16.63 -6.25
N LEU A 534 -16.21 -15.55 -5.52
CA LEU A 534 -15.80 -14.19 -5.87
C LEU A 534 -14.27 -14.03 -5.86
N ALA A 535 -13.57 -14.57 -4.85
CA ALA A 535 -12.10 -14.52 -4.80
C ALA A 535 -11.45 -15.25 -5.99
N LEU A 536 -12.00 -16.40 -6.37
CA LEU A 536 -11.57 -17.18 -7.53
C LEU A 536 -11.87 -16.42 -8.84
N LEU A 537 -13.05 -15.78 -8.95
CA LEU A 537 -13.45 -14.97 -10.11
C LEU A 537 -12.77 -13.60 -10.19
N ALA A 538 -12.03 -13.17 -9.17
CA ALA A 538 -11.36 -11.88 -9.19
C ALA A 538 -10.05 -11.89 -9.98
N HIS A 539 -9.36 -13.03 -9.99
CA HIS A 539 -8.13 -13.21 -10.75
C HIS A 539 -7.78 -14.69 -10.91
N THR A 540 -7.36 -15.09 -12.11
CA THR A 540 -6.95 -16.47 -12.43
C THR A 540 -5.84 -17.00 -11.53
N GLY A 541 -4.91 -16.15 -11.10
CA GLY A 541 -3.88 -16.53 -10.14
C GLY A 541 -4.46 -17.07 -8.83
N SER A 542 -5.58 -16.50 -8.35
CA SER A 542 -6.23 -16.97 -7.13
C SER A 542 -6.94 -18.29 -7.31
N PHE A 543 -7.53 -18.56 -8.49
CA PHE A 543 -8.01 -19.89 -8.81
C PHE A 543 -6.90 -20.94 -8.73
N VAL A 544 -5.78 -20.66 -9.38
CA VAL A 544 -4.61 -21.54 -9.44
C VAL A 544 -3.99 -21.79 -8.06
N MET A 545 -4.04 -20.82 -7.14
CA MET A 545 -3.44 -20.96 -5.80
C MET A 545 -4.42 -21.50 -4.74
N LEU A 546 -5.65 -20.97 -4.68
CA LEU A 546 -6.62 -21.30 -3.63
C LEU A 546 -7.22 -22.70 -3.80
N VAL A 547 -7.36 -23.20 -5.04
CA VAL A 547 -7.88 -24.56 -5.27
C VAL A 547 -6.92 -25.61 -4.70
N PRO A 548 -5.61 -25.64 -5.07
CA PRO A 548 -4.65 -26.53 -4.43
C PRO A 548 -4.55 -26.35 -2.93
N MET A 549 -4.57 -25.11 -2.42
CA MET A 549 -4.55 -24.85 -0.97
C MET A 549 -5.74 -25.49 -0.26
N GLY A 550 -6.95 -25.37 -0.82
CA GLY A 550 -8.16 -25.98 -0.28
C GLY A 550 -8.12 -27.52 -0.32
N ILE A 551 -7.58 -28.10 -1.39
CA ILE A 551 -7.37 -29.56 -1.51
C ILE A 551 -6.37 -30.06 -0.47
N ILE A 552 -5.22 -29.39 -0.33
CA ILE A 552 -4.21 -29.75 0.68
C ILE A 552 -4.82 -29.63 2.08
N TYR A 553 -5.58 -28.56 2.36
CA TYR A 553 -6.25 -28.41 3.64
C TYR A 553 -7.27 -29.52 3.92
N LEU A 554 -8.05 -29.95 2.90
CA LEU A 554 -8.96 -31.11 3.01
C LEU A 554 -8.22 -32.42 3.32
N ILE A 555 -7.09 -32.67 2.64
CA ILE A 555 -6.26 -33.86 2.87
C ILE A 555 -5.72 -33.86 4.31
N LEU A 556 -5.16 -32.72 4.75
CA LEU A 556 -4.64 -32.55 6.10
C LEU A 556 -5.74 -32.72 7.16
N LEU A 557 -6.92 -32.13 6.94
CA LEU A 557 -8.08 -32.31 7.83
C LEU A 557 -8.56 -33.76 7.89
N ARG A 558 -8.59 -34.48 6.75
CA ARG A 558 -9.02 -35.88 6.66
C ARG A 558 -8.06 -36.83 7.36
N GLY A 559 -6.75 -36.59 7.23
CA GLY A 559 -5.72 -37.41 7.85
C GLY A 559 -5.76 -37.40 9.38
N TRP A 560 -6.48 -36.44 9.99
CA TRP A 560 -6.49 -36.23 11.42
C TRP A 560 -7.67 -36.92 12.14
N ARG A 561 -7.40 -37.56 13.28
CA ARG A 561 -8.39 -38.31 14.06
C ARG A 561 -9.04 -37.41 15.13
N GLY A 562 -10.33 -37.09 14.97
CA GLY A 562 -11.18 -36.49 16.00
C GLY A 562 -12.63 -36.30 15.51
N ARG A 563 -13.64 -36.51 16.37
CA ARG A 563 -15.06 -36.44 15.97
C ARG A 563 -15.45 -35.03 15.49
N GLU A 564 -14.97 -33.99 16.16
CA GLU A 564 -15.27 -32.59 15.84
C GLU A 564 -14.74 -32.18 14.45
N TYR A 565 -13.56 -32.68 14.07
CA TYR A 565 -12.95 -32.38 12.77
C TYR A 565 -13.70 -33.01 11.59
N ARG A 566 -14.45 -34.11 11.80
CA ARG A 566 -15.28 -34.70 10.74
C ARG A 566 -16.39 -33.75 10.30
N TYR A 567 -16.97 -33.01 11.24
CA TYR A 567 -17.99 -32.00 10.91
C TYR A 567 -17.37 -30.84 10.14
N LEU A 568 -16.22 -30.33 10.58
CA LEU A 568 -15.50 -29.28 9.87
C LEU A 568 -15.09 -29.73 8.47
N LEU A 569 -14.59 -30.96 8.31
CA LEU A 569 -14.23 -31.55 7.02
C LEU A 569 -15.42 -31.58 6.05
N LYS A 570 -16.59 -32.06 6.49
CA LYS A 570 -17.80 -32.08 5.65
C LYS A 570 -18.23 -30.67 5.24
N ARG A 571 -18.25 -29.73 6.20
CA ARG A 571 -18.69 -28.34 5.97
C ARG A 571 -17.73 -27.59 5.05
N PHE A 572 -16.43 -27.75 5.27
CA PHE A 572 -15.40 -27.19 4.40
C PHE A 572 -15.48 -27.81 3.01
N GLY A 573 -15.62 -29.13 2.88
CA GLY A 573 -15.75 -29.81 1.59
C GLY A 573 -16.94 -29.29 0.76
N VAL A 574 -18.11 -29.11 1.38
CA VAL A 574 -19.27 -28.52 0.70
C VAL A 574 -19.03 -27.05 0.34
N MET A 575 -18.50 -26.25 1.27
CA MET A 575 -18.19 -24.83 1.02
C MET A 575 -17.21 -24.67 -0.16
N PHE A 576 -16.14 -25.46 -0.14
CA PHE A 576 -15.10 -25.46 -1.14
C PHE A 576 -15.64 -25.92 -2.50
N GLY A 577 -16.38 -27.04 -2.52
CA GLY A 577 -17.05 -27.53 -3.73
C GLY A 577 -18.03 -26.52 -4.32
N LEU A 578 -18.80 -25.81 -3.48
CA LEU A 578 -19.68 -24.73 -3.92
C LEU A 578 -18.89 -23.57 -4.53
N GLY A 579 -17.84 -23.09 -3.85
CA GLY A 579 -17.04 -21.96 -4.35
C GLY A 579 -16.36 -22.26 -5.68
N VAL A 580 -15.70 -23.42 -5.78
CA VAL A 580 -15.06 -23.89 -7.02
C VAL A 580 -16.12 -24.12 -8.10
N GLY A 581 -17.19 -24.84 -7.80
CA GLY A 581 -18.26 -25.15 -8.75
C GLY A 581 -18.93 -23.90 -9.32
N ILE A 582 -19.26 -22.92 -8.48
CA ILE A 582 -19.84 -21.64 -8.91
C ILE A 582 -18.86 -20.89 -9.82
N SER A 583 -17.59 -20.72 -9.40
CA SER A 583 -16.60 -20.03 -10.23
C SER A 583 -16.33 -20.74 -11.56
N PHE A 584 -16.38 -22.08 -11.56
CA PHE A 584 -16.19 -22.88 -12.75
C PHE A 584 -17.35 -22.71 -13.72
N ILE A 585 -18.59 -22.88 -13.25
CA ILE A 585 -19.80 -22.71 -14.07
C ILE A 585 -19.91 -21.29 -14.62
N LEU A 586 -19.61 -20.28 -13.81
CA LEU A 586 -19.75 -18.88 -14.21
C LEU A 586 -18.66 -18.38 -15.14
N TYR A 587 -17.49 -19.04 -15.22
CA TYR A 587 -16.37 -18.50 -15.98
C TYR A 587 -15.37 -19.55 -16.47
N TYR A 588 -14.79 -20.38 -15.60
CA TYR A 588 -13.69 -21.24 -16.02
C TYR A 588 -14.10 -22.39 -16.97
N SER A 589 -15.37 -22.78 -17.01
CA SER A 589 -15.87 -23.79 -17.95
C SER A 589 -15.71 -23.37 -19.42
N PHE A 590 -15.78 -22.07 -19.69
CA PHE A 590 -15.57 -21.51 -21.04
C PHE A 590 -14.12 -21.68 -21.52
N TYR A 591 -13.17 -21.71 -20.58
CA TYR A 591 -11.74 -21.85 -20.88
C TYR A 591 -11.24 -23.30 -20.76
N ALA A 592 -11.98 -24.18 -20.08
CA ALA A 592 -11.52 -25.52 -19.72
C ALA A 592 -11.08 -26.35 -20.93
N ALA A 593 -11.88 -26.35 -22.01
CA ALA A 593 -11.54 -27.09 -23.22
C ALA A 593 -10.22 -26.58 -23.83
N SER A 594 -10.08 -25.28 -24.09
CA SER A 594 -8.86 -24.69 -24.68
C SER A 594 -7.63 -24.84 -23.77
N LEU A 595 -7.81 -24.75 -22.46
CA LEU A 595 -6.73 -25.00 -21.51
C LEU A 595 -6.20 -26.43 -21.60
N LEU A 596 -7.10 -27.42 -21.68
CA LEU A 596 -6.75 -28.84 -21.75
C LEU A 596 -6.20 -29.27 -23.12
N THR A 597 -6.72 -28.72 -24.21
CA THR A 597 -6.39 -29.17 -25.57
C THR A 597 -5.29 -28.36 -26.24
N ASN A 598 -5.04 -27.12 -25.82
CA ASN A 598 -4.03 -26.23 -26.42
C ASN A 598 -2.99 -25.78 -25.39
N THR A 599 -3.43 -25.12 -24.31
CA THR A 599 -2.51 -24.42 -23.41
C THR A 599 -1.59 -25.38 -22.66
N LEU A 600 -2.15 -26.38 -21.97
CA LEU A 600 -1.35 -27.36 -21.23
C LEU A 600 -0.44 -28.18 -22.14
N PRO A 601 -0.90 -28.74 -23.29
CA PRO A 601 -0.01 -29.41 -24.24
C PRO A 601 1.15 -28.51 -24.71
N THR A 602 0.89 -27.25 -25.03
CA THR A 602 1.93 -26.30 -25.45
C THR A 602 2.93 -26.04 -24.32
N LEU A 603 2.47 -25.80 -23.09
CA LEU A 603 3.35 -25.63 -21.93
C LEU A 603 4.20 -26.89 -21.69
N PHE A 604 3.61 -28.08 -21.73
CA PHE A 604 4.34 -29.33 -21.53
C PHE A 604 5.35 -29.62 -22.65
N ASN A 605 5.01 -29.30 -23.91
CA ASN A 605 5.93 -29.42 -25.04
C ASN A 605 7.16 -28.53 -24.84
N GLU A 606 6.97 -27.24 -24.54
CA GLU A 606 8.08 -26.30 -24.29
C GLU A 606 8.96 -26.76 -23.11
N ILE A 607 8.36 -27.22 -22.01
CA ILE A 607 9.09 -27.76 -20.85
C ILE A 607 9.87 -29.04 -21.21
N SER A 608 9.27 -29.94 -22.00
CA SER A 608 9.93 -31.18 -22.44
C SER A 608 11.13 -30.92 -23.35
N GLN A 609 11.12 -29.79 -24.07
CA GLN A 609 12.26 -29.27 -24.84
C GLN A 609 13.33 -28.59 -23.97
N GLY A 610 13.15 -28.58 -22.63
CA GLY A 610 14.09 -27.98 -21.68
C GLY A 610 13.99 -26.46 -21.57
N LYS A 611 13.00 -25.83 -22.22
CA LYS A 611 12.81 -24.37 -22.16
C LYS A 611 12.09 -23.99 -20.87
N ASN A 612 12.44 -22.84 -20.31
CA ASN A 612 11.66 -22.22 -19.23
C ASN A 612 10.71 -21.20 -19.84
N ILE A 613 9.44 -21.28 -19.43
CA ILE A 613 8.37 -20.52 -20.04
C ILE A 613 8.33 -19.13 -19.43
N GLY A 614 8.37 -18.10 -20.28
CA GLY A 614 8.40 -16.70 -19.85
C GLY A 614 9.70 -16.26 -19.21
N GLU A 615 10.80 -16.93 -19.53
CA GLU A 615 12.14 -16.49 -19.17
C GLU A 615 12.57 -15.34 -20.08
N HIS A 616 12.84 -14.17 -19.50
CA HIS A 616 13.42 -13.02 -20.19
C HIS A 616 14.79 -12.69 -19.58
N THR A 617 15.72 -12.14 -20.36
CA THR A 617 17.07 -11.76 -19.90
C THR A 617 17.08 -10.76 -18.73
N LEU A 618 15.96 -10.04 -18.53
CA LEU A 618 15.77 -9.01 -17.51
C LEU A 618 15.09 -9.54 -16.22
N THR A 619 14.61 -10.79 -16.22
CA THR A 619 13.93 -11.38 -15.06
C THR A 619 14.93 -12.05 -14.11
N VAL A 620 14.73 -11.87 -12.80
CA VAL A 620 15.58 -12.50 -11.77
C VAL A 620 15.38 -14.01 -11.81
N ARG A 621 16.48 -14.74 -12.01
CA ARG A 621 16.49 -16.18 -12.17
C ARG A 621 16.69 -16.89 -10.85
N GLY A 622 15.81 -17.84 -10.56
CA GLY A 622 15.95 -18.78 -9.46
C GLY A 622 15.15 -18.40 -8.22
N PHE A 623 14.76 -19.42 -7.45
CA PHE A 623 13.94 -19.27 -6.27
C PHE A 623 14.57 -18.30 -5.24
N TRP A 624 15.86 -18.46 -4.95
CA TRP A 624 16.55 -17.73 -3.90
C TRP A 624 16.77 -16.25 -4.22
N SER A 625 17.18 -15.93 -5.44
CA SER A 625 17.41 -14.56 -5.88
C SER A 625 16.12 -13.76 -5.87
N THR A 626 15.01 -14.35 -6.32
CA THR A 626 13.70 -13.69 -6.30
C THR A 626 13.15 -13.56 -4.90
N LEU A 627 13.30 -14.59 -4.06
CA LEU A 627 12.93 -14.50 -2.65
C LEU A 627 13.74 -13.40 -1.93
N THR A 628 15.00 -13.23 -2.29
CA THR A 628 15.86 -12.16 -1.77
C THR A 628 15.42 -10.79 -2.29
N ALA A 629 15.10 -10.68 -3.59
CA ALA A 629 14.65 -9.42 -4.19
C ALA A 629 13.30 -8.93 -3.62
N HIS A 630 12.37 -9.84 -3.34
CA HIS A 630 11.00 -9.49 -2.98
C HIS A 630 10.72 -9.54 -1.47
N PHE A 631 11.41 -10.42 -0.74
CA PHE A 631 11.24 -10.59 0.71
C PHE A 631 12.50 -10.32 1.51
N HIS A 632 13.67 -10.07 0.91
CA HIS A 632 14.95 -9.98 1.61
C HIS A 632 15.32 -11.25 2.43
N LEU A 633 14.80 -12.42 2.03
CA LEU A 633 15.03 -13.75 2.62
C LEU A 633 14.58 -13.93 4.09
N LEU A 634 14.82 -12.97 4.97
CA LEU A 634 14.56 -13.04 6.41
C LEU A 634 13.09 -13.34 6.77
N PRO A 635 12.07 -12.69 6.17
CA PRO A 635 10.66 -13.00 6.45
C PRO A 635 10.27 -14.43 6.16
N PHE A 636 10.81 -14.98 5.07
CA PHE A 636 10.60 -16.36 4.69
C PHE A 636 11.21 -17.31 5.72
N LEU A 637 12.48 -17.10 6.10
CA LEU A 637 13.17 -17.93 7.09
C LEU A 637 12.48 -17.88 8.45
N LEU A 638 12.09 -16.69 8.93
CA LEU A 638 11.36 -16.54 10.20
C LEU A 638 10.01 -17.27 10.16
N THR A 639 9.29 -17.17 9.05
CA THR A 639 8.00 -17.86 8.88
C THR A 639 8.19 -19.38 8.90
N LEU A 640 9.18 -19.91 8.16
CA LEU A 640 9.50 -21.34 8.18
C LEU A 640 9.87 -21.83 9.58
N LEU A 641 10.69 -21.08 10.31
CA LEU A 641 11.09 -21.42 11.67
C LEU A 641 9.89 -21.48 12.62
N VAL A 642 8.97 -20.52 12.53
CA VAL A 642 7.76 -20.51 13.36
C VAL A 642 6.83 -21.66 13.00
N VAL A 643 6.52 -21.86 11.73
CA VAL A 643 5.63 -22.96 11.30
C VAL A 643 6.25 -24.32 11.64
N GLY A 644 7.56 -24.49 11.41
CA GLY A 644 8.31 -25.67 11.81
C GLY A 644 8.28 -25.91 13.31
N ARG A 645 8.44 -24.86 14.13
CA ARG A 645 8.31 -24.95 15.59
C ARG A 645 6.92 -25.40 16.01
N LEU A 646 5.86 -24.83 15.41
CA LEU A 646 4.47 -25.21 15.73
C LEU A 646 4.16 -26.66 15.33
N LEU A 647 4.69 -27.12 14.19
CA LEU A 647 4.62 -28.52 13.78
C LEU A 647 5.29 -29.45 14.79
N LEU A 648 6.52 -29.13 15.21
CA LEU A 648 7.24 -29.92 16.21
C LEU A 648 6.46 -29.97 17.54
N LEU A 649 5.90 -28.84 17.97
CA LEU A 649 5.06 -28.78 19.17
C LEU A 649 3.85 -29.72 19.06
N GLU A 650 3.20 -29.78 17.90
CA GLU A 650 2.06 -30.67 17.67
C GLU A 650 2.48 -32.15 17.66
N VAL A 651 3.53 -32.50 16.92
CA VAL A 651 4.02 -33.90 16.80
C VAL A 651 4.50 -34.45 18.14
N PHE A 652 5.20 -33.63 18.93
CA PHE A 652 5.77 -34.05 20.22
C PHE A 652 4.86 -33.76 21.42
N HIS A 653 3.64 -33.26 21.20
CA HIS A 653 2.73 -32.87 22.28
C HIS A 653 2.50 -33.99 23.30
N GLN A 654 2.29 -35.23 22.84
CA GLN A 654 2.07 -36.41 23.73
C GLN A 654 3.29 -36.74 24.61
N LYS A 655 4.50 -36.38 24.18
CA LYS A 655 5.73 -36.59 24.96
C LYS A 655 6.01 -35.42 25.91
N TRP A 656 5.54 -34.22 25.60
CA TRP A 656 5.78 -33.00 26.40
C TRP A 656 4.66 -32.64 27.37
N SER A 657 3.49 -33.25 27.24
CA SER A 657 2.37 -33.10 28.19
C SER A 657 2.73 -33.49 29.63
N TRP A 658 3.81 -34.27 29.82
CA TRP A 658 4.34 -34.67 31.13
C TRP A 658 5.05 -33.53 31.89
N VAL A 659 5.44 -32.44 31.21
CA VAL A 659 6.08 -31.28 31.84
C VAL A 659 5.06 -30.14 31.92
N SER A 660 4.13 -30.24 32.88
CA SER A 660 3.15 -29.20 33.16
C SER A 660 3.84 -27.86 33.44
N GLY A 661 3.42 -26.80 32.76
CA GLY A 661 3.93 -25.44 32.97
C GLY A 661 5.06 -24.99 32.04
N SER A 662 5.49 -25.82 31.07
CA SER A 662 6.48 -25.37 30.08
C SER A 662 5.89 -24.27 29.16
N TYR A 663 6.74 -23.32 28.72
CA TYR A 663 6.35 -22.30 27.72
C TYR A 663 5.77 -22.93 26.44
N ASN A 664 6.31 -24.07 26.03
CA ASN A 664 5.86 -24.82 24.86
C ASN A 664 4.42 -25.33 25.02
N THR A 665 4.04 -25.78 26.22
CA THR A 665 2.67 -26.19 26.53
C THR A 665 1.70 -25.00 26.44
N GLN A 666 2.12 -23.80 26.88
CA GLN A 666 1.31 -22.58 26.73
C GLN A 666 1.13 -22.17 25.27
N VAL A 667 2.21 -22.19 24.47
CA VAL A 667 2.15 -21.86 23.03
C VAL A 667 1.21 -22.82 22.29
N HIS A 668 1.31 -24.11 22.59
CA HIS A 668 0.49 -25.15 21.95
C HIS A 668 -1.00 -25.00 22.28
N ALA A 669 -1.34 -24.68 23.54
CA ALA A 669 -2.73 -24.47 23.95
C ALA A 669 -3.41 -23.26 23.26
N GLU A 670 -2.63 -22.25 22.86
CA GLU A 670 -3.13 -21.01 22.26
C GLU A 670 -3.37 -21.11 20.75
N ILE A 671 -2.75 -22.05 20.05
CA ILE A 671 -2.86 -22.17 18.59
C ILE A 671 -3.62 -23.44 18.28
N ASN A 672 -4.86 -23.29 17.81
CA ASN A 672 -5.67 -24.45 17.51
C ASN A 672 -5.17 -25.19 16.27
N ARG A 673 -5.41 -26.50 16.27
CA ARG A 673 -4.97 -27.40 15.19
C ARG A 673 -5.50 -27.01 13.80
N PRO A 674 -6.80 -26.67 13.61
CA PRO A 674 -7.27 -26.25 12.29
C PRO A 674 -6.51 -25.03 11.75
N SER A 675 -6.14 -24.08 12.62
CA SER A 675 -5.31 -22.94 12.23
C SER A 675 -3.92 -23.38 11.79
N LEU A 676 -3.27 -24.29 12.51
CA LEU A 676 -1.98 -24.82 12.10
C LEU A 676 -2.08 -25.51 10.72
N LEU A 677 -3.08 -26.37 10.51
CA LEU A 677 -3.31 -27.02 9.22
C LEU A 677 -3.57 -26.02 8.09
N PHE A 678 -4.23 -24.91 8.38
CA PHE A 678 -4.47 -23.81 7.44
C PHE A 678 -3.16 -23.11 7.04
N TYR A 679 -2.28 -22.80 8.01
CA TYR A 679 -0.96 -22.24 7.69
C TYR A 679 -0.06 -23.23 6.94
N LEU A 680 -0.18 -24.53 7.24
CA LEU A 680 0.55 -25.57 6.53
C LEU A 680 0.08 -25.75 5.10
N SER A 681 -1.22 -25.72 4.84
CA SER A 681 -1.72 -25.78 3.46
C SER A 681 -1.23 -24.58 2.66
N TRP A 682 -1.22 -23.39 3.26
CA TRP A 682 -0.69 -22.18 2.62
C TRP A 682 0.81 -22.32 2.27
N LEU A 683 1.61 -22.80 3.23
CA LEU A 683 3.04 -23.05 3.02
C LEU A 683 3.30 -24.10 1.94
N MET A 684 2.58 -25.23 1.98
CA MET A 684 2.73 -26.30 0.99
C MET A 684 2.35 -25.82 -0.41
N THR A 685 1.26 -25.05 -0.55
CA THR A 685 0.90 -24.43 -1.83
C THR A 685 2.03 -23.52 -2.32
N PHE A 686 2.57 -22.65 -1.46
CA PHE A 686 3.69 -21.80 -1.84
C PHE A 686 4.91 -22.62 -2.33
N LEU A 687 5.28 -23.68 -1.62
CA LEU A 687 6.41 -24.53 -1.98
C LEU A 687 6.18 -25.27 -3.31
N VAL A 688 4.98 -25.83 -3.52
CA VAL A 688 4.61 -26.48 -4.79
C VAL A 688 4.72 -25.48 -5.94
N PHE A 689 4.18 -24.26 -5.79
CA PHE A 689 4.27 -23.26 -6.84
C PHE A 689 5.66 -22.66 -7.00
N SER A 690 6.49 -22.67 -5.97
CA SER A 690 7.91 -22.34 -6.08
C SER A 690 8.67 -23.34 -6.95
N LEU A 691 8.33 -24.64 -6.84
CA LEU A 691 8.87 -25.68 -7.72
C LEU A 691 8.35 -25.53 -9.15
N VAL A 692 7.05 -25.28 -9.35
CA VAL A 692 6.51 -25.00 -10.69
C VAL A 692 7.17 -23.74 -11.28
N ALA A 693 7.43 -22.74 -10.44
CA ALA A 693 8.03 -21.49 -10.86
C ALA A 693 9.49 -21.62 -11.33
N SER A 694 10.15 -22.74 -11.06
CA SER A 694 11.47 -23.03 -11.63
C SER A 694 11.41 -23.38 -13.12
N ARG A 695 10.22 -23.62 -13.68
CA ARG A 695 9.99 -23.97 -15.10
C ARG A 695 9.06 -23.01 -15.82
N ILE A 696 8.10 -22.43 -15.11
CA ILE A 696 7.11 -21.49 -15.65
C ILE A 696 7.20 -20.20 -14.87
N ASN A 697 7.38 -19.05 -15.52
CA ASN A 697 7.44 -17.77 -14.85
C ASN A 697 6.07 -17.39 -14.24
N LEU A 698 5.83 -17.90 -13.03
CA LEU A 698 4.71 -17.62 -12.13
C LEU A 698 5.20 -16.90 -10.87
N LEU A 699 6.46 -16.50 -10.87
CA LEU A 699 7.22 -16.29 -9.65
C LEU A 699 6.68 -15.09 -8.86
N GLN A 700 6.35 -14.00 -9.53
CA GLN A 700 5.72 -12.84 -8.89
C GLN A 700 4.30 -13.14 -8.36
N LYS A 701 3.48 -13.88 -9.12
CA LYS A 701 2.07 -14.10 -8.80
C LYS A 701 1.87 -14.96 -7.54
N HIS A 702 2.64 -16.04 -7.39
CA HIS A 702 2.55 -16.89 -6.19
C HIS A 702 3.21 -16.23 -4.96
N MET A 703 4.19 -15.35 -5.16
CA MET A 703 4.75 -14.52 -4.09
C MET A 703 3.73 -13.51 -3.56
N LEU A 704 2.95 -12.87 -4.45
CA LEU A 704 1.84 -12.00 -4.04
C LEU A 704 0.80 -12.76 -3.21
N PHE A 705 0.48 -13.98 -3.62
CA PHE A 705 -0.40 -14.87 -2.85
C PHE A 705 0.17 -15.23 -1.47
N ALA A 706 1.48 -15.44 -1.34
CA ALA A 706 2.14 -15.79 -0.09
C ALA A 706 2.51 -14.58 0.78
N LEU A 707 2.41 -13.36 0.25
CA LEU A 707 2.75 -12.12 0.95
C LEU A 707 2.06 -11.98 2.32
N PRO A 708 0.73 -12.17 2.46
CA PRO A 708 0.08 -12.04 3.75
C PRO A 708 0.47 -13.16 4.73
N PHE A 709 0.80 -14.36 4.21
CA PHE A 709 1.30 -15.46 5.02
C PHE A 709 2.65 -15.16 5.66
N PHE A 710 3.62 -14.70 4.86
CA PHE A 710 4.94 -14.34 5.39
C PHE A 710 4.86 -13.15 6.34
N ALA A 711 4.00 -12.17 6.05
CA ALA A 711 3.78 -11.05 6.95
C ALA A 711 3.27 -11.52 8.33
N LEU A 712 2.26 -12.40 8.36
CA LEU A 712 1.76 -13.00 9.60
C LEU A 712 2.79 -13.90 10.29
N GLY A 713 3.56 -14.69 9.54
CA GLY A 713 4.59 -15.57 10.07
C GLY A 713 5.68 -14.81 10.83
N VAL A 714 6.15 -13.69 10.26
CA VAL A 714 7.09 -12.78 10.93
C VAL A 714 6.45 -12.14 12.16
N GLY A 715 5.21 -11.65 12.04
CA GLY A 715 4.48 -11.09 13.17
C GLY A 715 4.36 -12.08 14.33
N LEU A 716 4.08 -13.35 14.03
CA LEU A 716 4.00 -14.41 15.03
C LEU A 716 5.38 -14.76 15.62
N ALA A 717 6.45 -14.78 14.81
CA ALA A 717 7.82 -14.98 15.30
C ALA A 717 8.16 -13.96 16.39
N LEU A 718 7.86 -12.69 16.11
CA LEU A 718 8.14 -11.58 17.00
C LEU A 718 7.23 -11.60 18.24
N ALA A 719 5.94 -11.96 18.08
CA ALA A 719 5.03 -12.14 19.20
C ALA A 719 5.51 -13.25 20.16
N LEU A 720 5.93 -14.40 19.62
CA LEU A 720 6.47 -15.51 20.40
C LEU A 720 7.82 -15.17 21.06
N LEU A 721 8.65 -14.37 20.41
CA LEU A 721 9.91 -13.89 20.99
C LEU A 721 9.61 -12.99 22.19
N LEU A 722 8.77 -11.97 22.03
CA LEU A 722 8.42 -11.05 23.12
C LEU A 722 7.78 -11.77 24.31
N ASP A 723 6.87 -12.71 24.05
CA ASP A 723 6.22 -13.48 25.11
C ASP A 723 7.19 -14.42 25.82
N TYR A 724 8.12 -15.04 25.08
CA TYR A 724 9.19 -15.85 25.68
C TYR A 724 10.09 -15.04 26.61
N LEU A 725 10.46 -13.82 26.20
CA LEU A 725 11.30 -12.93 27.02
C LEU A 725 10.55 -12.52 28.30
N ARG A 726 9.24 -12.23 28.23
CA ARG A 726 8.40 -11.95 29.41
C ARG A 726 8.31 -13.15 30.34
N TYR A 727 8.00 -14.33 29.79
CA TYR A 727 7.94 -15.57 30.55
C TYR A 727 9.25 -15.86 31.30
N ARG A 728 10.41 -15.60 30.67
CA ARG A 728 11.73 -15.74 31.32
C ARG A 728 11.95 -14.75 32.45
N VAL A 729 11.50 -13.51 32.28
CA VAL A 729 11.60 -12.44 33.30
C VAL A 729 10.74 -12.74 34.52
N GLU A 730 9.53 -13.25 34.30
CA GLU A 730 8.53 -13.52 35.35
C GLU A 730 8.76 -14.88 36.04
N GLY A 731 9.28 -15.88 35.33
CA GLY A 731 9.31 -17.28 35.76
C GLY A 731 10.50 -17.75 36.60
N ARG A 732 11.53 -16.93 36.88
CA ARG A 732 12.67 -17.33 37.75
C ARG A 732 13.21 -16.20 38.60
N GLY A 733 13.03 -16.29 39.91
CA GLY A 733 13.58 -15.41 40.95
C GLY A 733 15.10 -15.42 41.11
N THR A 734 15.88 -15.77 40.09
CA THR A 734 17.36 -15.78 40.14
C THR A 734 18.05 -15.34 38.84
N LEU A 735 17.32 -14.75 37.88
CA LEU A 735 17.99 -14.07 36.75
C LEU A 735 18.64 -12.77 37.27
N PRO A 736 19.98 -12.65 37.24
CA PRO A 736 20.68 -11.48 37.76
C PRO A 736 20.26 -10.24 36.96
N ARG A 737 19.90 -9.15 37.64
CA ARG A 737 19.81 -7.69 37.28
C ARG A 737 19.50 -7.19 35.85
N TRP A 738 19.40 -8.02 34.83
CA TRP A 738 19.25 -7.70 33.41
C TRP A 738 17.87 -8.00 32.76
N PRO A 739 16.77 -8.35 33.46
CA PRO A 739 15.51 -8.68 32.79
C PRO A 739 14.93 -7.52 31.95
N LYS A 740 15.16 -6.28 32.39
CA LYS A 740 14.82 -5.09 31.61
C LYS A 740 15.64 -5.00 30.33
N ALA A 741 16.95 -5.23 30.40
CA ALA A 741 17.85 -5.15 29.24
C ALA A 741 17.49 -6.16 28.14
N VAL A 742 17.10 -7.38 28.52
CA VAL A 742 16.67 -8.43 27.58
C VAL A 742 15.36 -8.05 26.87
N LEU A 743 14.38 -7.52 27.60
CA LEU A 743 13.13 -7.01 27.00
C LEU A 743 13.40 -5.78 26.10
N TRP A 744 14.31 -4.90 26.51
CA TRP A 744 14.76 -3.76 25.71
C TRP A 744 15.43 -4.19 24.42
N LEU A 745 16.33 -5.19 24.46
CA LEU A 745 16.98 -5.74 23.27
C LEU A 745 15.95 -6.36 22.31
N GLY A 746 15.01 -7.16 22.82
CA GLY A 746 13.93 -7.71 21.99
C GLY A 746 13.05 -6.64 21.35
N GLY A 747 12.71 -5.59 22.10
CA GLY A 747 11.98 -4.43 21.59
C GLY A 747 12.77 -3.63 20.55
N LEU A 748 14.08 -3.46 20.77
CA LEU A 748 14.99 -2.80 19.83
C LEU A 748 15.12 -3.61 18.53
N THR A 749 15.29 -4.93 18.60
CA THR A 749 15.31 -5.80 17.41
C THR A 749 14.01 -5.69 16.63
N LEU A 750 12.86 -5.70 17.30
CA LEU A 750 11.56 -5.47 16.66
C LEU A 750 11.52 -4.11 15.94
N ALA A 751 11.94 -3.04 16.63
CA ALA A 751 11.95 -1.70 16.07
C ALA A 751 12.88 -1.58 14.85
N ILE A 752 14.06 -2.20 14.89
CA ILE A 752 15.01 -2.22 13.77
C ILE A 752 14.43 -2.95 12.58
N VAL A 753 13.88 -4.16 12.78
CA VAL A 753 13.29 -4.96 11.69
C VAL A 753 12.12 -4.23 11.04
N VAL A 754 11.23 -3.66 11.86
CA VAL A 754 10.09 -2.87 11.37
C VAL A 754 10.55 -1.63 10.61
N SER A 755 11.50 -0.87 11.16
CA SER A 755 12.02 0.35 10.53
C SER A 755 12.72 0.04 9.21
N TRP A 756 13.47 -1.07 9.15
CA TRP A 756 14.09 -1.54 7.92
C TRP A 756 13.07 -1.76 6.81
N PHE A 757 12.00 -2.53 7.06
CA PHE A 757 10.98 -2.78 6.03
C PHE A 757 10.21 -1.53 5.66
N LEU A 758 9.90 -0.66 6.62
CA LEU A 758 9.26 0.62 6.34
C LEU A 758 10.12 1.47 5.39
N VAL A 759 11.40 1.63 5.71
CA VAL A 759 12.34 2.44 4.93
C VAL A 759 12.62 1.79 3.57
N ALA A 760 12.98 0.50 3.55
CA ALA A 760 13.30 -0.22 2.32
C ALA A 760 12.10 -0.27 1.37
N GLY A 761 10.91 -0.61 1.87
CA GLY A 761 9.68 -0.61 1.08
C GLY A 761 9.31 0.76 0.54
N SER A 762 9.34 1.79 1.39
CA SER A 762 9.04 3.17 0.96
C SER A 762 10.07 3.70 -0.03
N TYR A 763 11.33 3.30 0.11
CA TYR A 763 12.39 3.65 -0.82
C TYR A 763 12.18 2.94 -2.18
N THR A 764 11.87 1.64 -2.19
CA THR A 764 11.49 0.93 -3.42
C THR A 764 10.30 1.60 -4.09
N TRP A 765 9.30 2.02 -3.32
CA TRP A 765 8.17 2.76 -3.84
C TRP A 765 8.56 4.10 -4.46
N TYR A 766 9.36 4.90 -3.76
CA TYR A 766 9.84 6.19 -4.27
C TYR A 766 10.62 6.02 -5.58
N ILE A 767 11.55 5.08 -5.62
CA ILE A 767 12.34 4.77 -6.81
C ILE A 767 11.45 4.32 -7.98
N ARG A 768 10.41 3.53 -7.70
CA ARG A 768 9.50 3.05 -8.74
C ARG A 768 8.50 4.12 -9.21
N ALA A 769 7.91 4.86 -8.29
CA ALA A 769 6.86 5.83 -8.60
C ALA A 769 7.40 7.14 -9.18
N ILE A 770 8.58 7.58 -8.74
CA ILE A 770 9.15 8.87 -9.13
C ILE A 770 10.27 8.74 -10.17
N HIS A 771 11.12 7.72 -10.05
CA HIS A 771 12.25 7.53 -10.97
C HIS A 771 12.00 6.47 -12.04
N TYR A 772 10.88 5.74 -11.95
CA TYR A 772 10.53 4.63 -12.85
C TYR A 772 11.66 3.60 -13.02
N ILE A 773 12.44 3.36 -11.96
CA ILE A 773 13.43 2.31 -11.99
C ILE A 773 12.74 1.01 -11.58
N LEU A 774 12.55 0.12 -12.55
CA LEU A 774 12.04 -1.23 -12.31
C LEU A 774 13.01 -1.98 -11.38
N PRO A 775 12.56 -2.50 -10.22
CA PRO A 775 13.41 -3.33 -9.39
C PRO A 775 13.95 -4.52 -10.17
N ILE A 776 15.16 -4.96 -9.83
CA ILE A 776 15.76 -6.15 -10.44
C ILE A 776 14.78 -7.33 -10.30
N GLY A 777 14.29 -7.86 -11.43
CA GLY A 777 13.35 -8.99 -11.48
C GLY A 777 11.87 -8.62 -11.57
N THR A 778 11.54 -7.34 -11.68
CA THR A 778 10.24 -6.87 -12.14
C THR A 778 10.38 -6.68 -13.65
N GLY A 779 9.84 -7.64 -14.41
CA GLY A 779 10.09 -7.82 -15.85
C GLY A 779 9.84 -6.58 -16.71
#